data_AF-A0A4Q2UZI6-F1
#
_entry.id   AF-A0A4Q2UZI6-F1
#
_cell.length_a   1.000
_cell.length_b   1.000
_cell.length_c   1.000
_cell.angle_alpha   90.00
_cell.angle_beta   90.00
_cell.angle_gamma   90.00
#
_symmetry.space_group_name_H-M   'P 1'
#
loop_
_entity.id
_entity.type
_entity.pdbx_description
1 polymer ?
#
loop_
_entity_poly.entity_id
_entity_poly.type
_entity_poly.pdbx_seq_one_letter_code
_entity_poly.pdbx_strand_id
1 'polypeptide(L)'
;MATFEEFDEIRFFSLSTLLSVCQGQQEPEGHDAANEAESSDNEDWDLGSEKDSVMLHELSSLEPNERLLIRFLDHLAETFAREKSIPPSQAKRHERRSGNRSGRGASHVAASGLMIANREPTVYVAKNGGVDDVDKDLARNLTIWIRALAATRTRPTIDKDIMWMKLVNYCRQRLDIYAAQIECISQSDLVAAFAEGSDGVALARELHSLSAKFKTDRSLETLQQMISVAYRLRYQPAPDSSSSNGKRARRTACFLGRLRAAYETLKETAIQLRRSFSKLTIVCLQAPEAGRLPRDQYERRIEELAGKNGIPRPKKGRIANALGKGAAVLTPCHAEVQILMHFECCIPPMAEPFPYIGCSKKSCWLCNQLLSLYKDKRSQTTGFYQTRCCHGRVYPLWRIALPIGPAPDPSVRFYLSTTLQNIQGMMLQRLQTLSRIQRPAVAESSANVTVAGGPLKRCALAKQRLAESCKKPERIKSDVHILKDFVCSRECLRIPATGESPHLVSIKFYGYPDDYHGREPSPFCIPDFRAYWGISNFKRAYRRITVTKQNPEELDGEYLFYWCRNTALSPNQNLMSLLGIGTLGVNEHFWYGDVFITRFHEDDETFEFHCEDVPRAYLAHNESIINIIRALWERKEPENEIRTWQHFNASDEKIKADKDILFGRM
;
A
#
# COMPACT_ATOMS: atom_id res chain seq x y z
N MET A 1 26.68 4.04 30.93
CA MET A 1 25.28 3.59 30.71
C MET A 1 24.39 4.82 30.79
N ALA A 2 23.86 5.30 29.68
CA ALA A 2 22.91 6.41 29.69
C ALA A 2 21.62 5.94 30.39
N THR A 3 21.16 6.66 31.41
CA THR A 3 19.86 6.41 32.04
C THR A 3 18.78 6.60 31.00
N PHE A 4 18.03 5.54 30.72
CA PHE A 4 16.94 5.58 29.76
C PHE A 4 15.88 6.56 30.30
N GLU A 5 15.69 7.71 29.65
CA GLU A 5 14.59 8.60 29.99
C GLU A 5 13.28 7.84 29.76
N GLU A 6 12.46 7.76 30.81
CA GLU A 6 11.15 7.13 30.75
C GLU A 6 10.29 7.86 29.72
N PHE A 7 9.63 7.12 28.84
CA PHE A 7 8.79 7.67 27.79
C PHE A 7 7.58 8.42 28.41
N ASP A 8 7.49 9.73 28.17
CA ASP A 8 6.38 10.58 28.63
C ASP A 8 5.12 10.31 27.79
N GLU A 9 4.37 9.27 28.17
CA GLU A 9 3.11 8.87 27.53
C GLU A 9 2.11 10.03 27.41
N ILE A 10 1.95 10.81 28.49
CA ILE A 10 0.98 11.92 28.54
C ILE A 10 1.35 12.95 27.47
N ARG A 11 2.63 13.33 27.37
CA ARG A 11 3.09 14.24 26.33
C ARG A 11 2.85 13.70 24.92
N PHE A 12 3.16 12.43 24.68
CA PHE A 12 2.96 11.83 23.37
C PHE A 12 1.49 11.89 22.94
N PHE A 13 0.59 11.48 23.83
CA PHE A 13 -0.84 11.51 23.56
C PHE A 13 -1.33 12.96 23.37
N SER A 14 -0.86 13.91 24.19
CA SER A 14 -1.26 15.31 24.08
C SER A 14 -0.86 15.90 22.72
N LEU A 15 0.34 15.57 22.22
CA LEU A 15 0.78 15.94 20.87
C LEU A 15 -0.08 15.31 19.78
N SER A 16 -0.43 14.03 19.91
CA SER A 16 -1.33 13.36 18.95
C SER A 16 -2.72 14.02 18.90
N THR A 17 -3.21 14.51 20.06
CA THR A 17 -4.48 15.23 20.17
C THR A 17 -4.40 16.59 19.51
N LEU A 18 -3.33 17.35 19.77
CA LEU A 18 -3.08 18.62 19.10
C LEU A 18 -3.04 18.42 17.58
N LEU A 19 -2.30 17.43 17.11
CA LEU A 19 -2.17 17.15 15.68
C LEU A 19 -3.51 16.77 15.06
N SER A 20 -4.29 15.89 15.70
CA SER A 20 -5.62 15.50 15.24
C SER A 20 -6.58 16.70 15.16
N VAL A 21 -6.58 17.58 16.17
CA VAL A 21 -7.44 18.76 16.20
C VAL A 21 -7.02 19.79 15.14
N CYS A 22 -5.71 20.00 14.93
CA CYS A 22 -5.19 20.92 13.92
C CYS A 22 -5.43 20.41 12.49
N GLN A 23 -5.32 19.11 12.24
CA GLN A 23 -5.66 18.51 10.93
C GLN A 23 -7.13 18.77 10.57
N GLY A 24 -8.05 18.54 11.50
CA GLY A 24 -9.48 18.80 11.27
C GLY A 24 -9.85 20.29 11.18
N GLN A 25 -8.93 21.23 11.39
CA GLN A 25 -9.17 22.67 11.13
C GLN A 25 -8.91 23.06 9.68
N GLN A 26 -8.17 22.25 8.93
CA GLN A 26 -7.82 22.54 7.53
C GLN A 26 -8.82 21.97 6.52
N GLU A 27 -9.67 21.03 6.94
CA GLU A 27 -10.77 20.52 6.11
C GLU A 27 -11.91 21.57 6.09
N PRO A 28 -12.33 22.05 4.89
CA PRO A 28 -13.34 23.11 4.78
C PRO A 28 -14.67 22.63 5.38
N GLU A 29 -15.26 23.43 6.29
CA GLU A 29 -16.50 23.12 7.04
C GLU A 29 -17.78 23.05 6.16
N GLY A 30 -17.66 22.86 4.84
CA GLY A 30 -18.71 23.13 3.84
C GLY A 30 -19.49 21.95 3.25
N HIS A 31 -19.25 20.69 3.64
CA HIS A 31 -20.04 19.54 3.19
C HIS A 31 -20.40 18.62 4.37
N ASP A 32 -21.56 17.96 4.30
CA ASP A 32 -22.21 17.20 5.38
C ASP A 32 -21.29 16.24 6.15
N ALA A 33 -20.62 16.74 7.19
CA ALA A 33 -19.71 16.00 8.08
C ALA A 33 -20.37 14.79 8.79
N ALA A 34 -21.69 14.66 8.71
CA ALA A 34 -22.45 13.51 9.20
C ALA A 34 -22.29 12.25 8.31
N ASN A 35 -22.03 12.41 7.02
CA ASN A 35 -21.79 11.31 6.08
C ASN A 35 -20.30 11.06 5.82
N GLU A 36 -19.41 11.96 6.27
CA GLU A 36 -17.97 11.88 5.97
C GLU A 36 -17.15 10.95 6.87
N ALA A 37 -17.69 10.56 8.03
CA ALA A 37 -17.06 9.54 8.88
C ALA A 37 -16.99 8.16 8.19
N GLU A 38 -17.79 7.94 7.13
CA GLU A 38 -17.68 6.82 6.18
C GLU A 38 -17.21 7.26 4.78
N SER A 39 -17.28 8.56 4.42
CA SER A 39 -16.89 9.05 3.08
C SER A 39 -15.38 9.28 2.89
N SER A 40 -14.60 9.36 3.98
CA SER A 40 -13.13 9.35 3.95
C SER A 40 -12.56 8.05 3.34
N ASP A 41 -13.38 7.00 3.18
CA ASP A 41 -13.08 5.83 2.35
C ASP A 41 -13.36 6.16 0.86
N ASN A 42 -12.84 7.29 0.36
CA ASN A 42 -12.71 7.61 -1.06
C ASN A 42 -11.61 6.75 -1.69
N GLU A 43 -11.70 5.43 -1.50
CA GLU A 43 -10.82 4.47 -2.13
C GLU A 43 -11.53 3.87 -3.34
N ASP A 44 -11.08 4.33 -4.50
CA ASP A 44 -10.99 3.51 -5.68
C ASP A 44 -10.33 2.17 -5.30
N TRP A 45 -11.16 1.15 -5.14
CA TRP A 45 -10.76 -0.24 -5.39
C TRP A 45 -10.65 -0.52 -6.89
N ASP A 46 -10.64 0.54 -7.72
CA ASP A 46 -10.32 0.38 -9.13
C ASP A 46 -8.95 -0.25 -9.19
N LEU A 47 -8.93 -1.47 -9.74
CA LEU A 47 -7.73 -2.24 -10.07
C LEU A 47 -6.75 -1.47 -11.00
N GLY A 48 -7.00 -0.18 -11.29
CA GLY A 48 -6.18 0.72 -12.09
C GLY A 48 -5.96 2.13 -11.52
N SER A 49 -6.30 2.44 -10.25
CA SER A 49 -5.96 3.75 -9.67
C SER A 49 -4.51 3.76 -9.15
N GLU A 50 -3.56 3.95 -10.07
CA GLU A 50 -2.09 4.00 -9.90
C GLU A 50 -1.57 5.08 -8.91
N LYS A 51 -2.43 5.77 -8.14
CA LYS A 51 -2.01 6.96 -7.38
C LYS A 51 -1.41 6.70 -6.01
N ASP A 52 -1.56 5.50 -5.43
CA ASP A 52 -0.81 5.06 -4.26
C ASP A 52 0.46 4.26 -4.70
N SER A 53 1.20 4.80 -5.69
CA SER A 53 2.25 4.08 -6.45
C SER A 53 3.40 3.56 -5.59
N VAL A 54 3.78 4.25 -4.52
CA VAL A 54 4.99 3.89 -3.74
C VAL A 54 4.85 2.53 -3.06
N MET A 55 3.71 2.22 -2.44
CA MET A 55 3.50 0.90 -1.82
C MET A 55 3.11 -0.17 -2.85
N LEU A 56 2.36 0.19 -3.90
CA LEU A 56 2.00 -0.79 -4.93
C LEU A 56 3.24 -1.34 -5.65
N HIS A 57 4.28 -0.52 -5.86
CA HIS A 57 5.52 -0.96 -6.50
C HIS A 57 6.32 -1.94 -5.62
N GLU A 58 6.42 -1.73 -4.30
CA GLU A 58 7.04 -2.72 -3.41
C GLU A 58 6.27 -4.05 -3.43
N LEU A 59 4.93 -3.98 -3.39
CA LEU A 59 4.06 -5.17 -3.46
C LEU A 59 4.07 -5.86 -4.83
N SER A 60 4.40 -5.15 -5.90
CA SER A 60 4.47 -5.71 -7.26
C SER A 60 5.67 -6.66 -7.45
N SER A 61 6.74 -6.44 -6.69
CA SER A 61 7.94 -7.28 -6.67
C SER A 61 7.79 -8.58 -5.88
N LEU A 62 6.72 -8.70 -5.08
CA LEU A 62 6.49 -9.87 -4.23
C LEU A 62 6.09 -11.10 -5.04
N GLU A 63 6.46 -12.26 -4.50
CA GLU A 63 6.10 -13.55 -5.05
C GLU A 63 4.57 -13.70 -5.12
N PRO A 64 4.01 -14.42 -6.12
CA PRO A 64 2.57 -14.62 -6.25
C PRO A 64 1.89 -15.12 -4.98
N ASN A 65 2.57 -15.98 -4.22
CA ASN A 65 2.08 -16.52 -2.95
C ASN A 65 2.00 -15.45 -1.85
N GLU A 66 2.97 -14.54 -1.78
CA GLU A 66 2.97 -13.45 -0.80
C GLU A 66 1.85 -12.46 -1.07
N ARG A 67 1.61 -12.12 -2.34
CA ARG A 67 0.46 -11.29 -2.75
C ARG A 67 -0.87 -11.94 -2.40
N LEU A 68 -0.95 -13.27 -2.45
CA LEU A 68 -2.13 -14.01 -2.04
C LEU A 68 -2.31 -13.98 -0.51
N LEU A 69 -1.23 -14.14 0.26
CA LEU A 69 -1.24 -14.01 1.72
C LEU A 69 -1.64 -12.62 2.19
N ILE A 70 -1.15 -11.56 1.54
CA ILE A 70 -1.54 -10.18 1.83
C ILE A 70 -3.05 -10.00 1.67
N ARG A 71 -3.61 -10.40 0.51
CA ARG A 71 -5.05 -10.31 0.26
C ARG A 71 -5.85 -11.18 1.24
N PHE A 72 -5.34 -12.36 1.59
CA PHE A 72 -5.95 -13.23 2.59
C PHE A 72 -6.05 -12.53 3.95
N LEU A 73 -4.98 -11.89 4.43
CA LEU A 73 -4.95 -11.20 5.71
C LEU A 73 -5.88 -9.98 5.74
N ASP A 74 -5.89 -9.18 4.67
CA ASP A 74 -6.82 -8.04 4.57
C ASP A 74 -8.28 -8.51 4.59
N HIS A 75 -8.64 -9.49 3.76
CA HIS A 75 -10.01 -9.98 3.70
C HIS A 75 -10.45 -10.72 4.98
N LEU A 76 -9.52 -11.38 5.67
CA LEU A 76 -9.80 -11.95 6.97
C LEU A 76 -10.10 -10.83 7.98
N ALA A 77 -9.26 -9.79 8.05
CA ALA A 77 -9.51 -8.64 8.92
C ALA A 77 -10.86 -7.97 8.59
N GLU A 78 -11.17 -7.74 7.32
CA GLU A 78 -12.46 -7.19 6.86
C GLU A 78 -13.67 -8.03 7.29
N THR A 79 -13.51 -9.35 7.28
CA THR A 79 -14.54 -10.30 7.73
C THR A 79 -14.79 -10.11 9.22
N PHE A 80 -13.74 -10.03 10.05
CA PHE A 80 -13.85 -9.86 11.50
C PHE A 80 -14.25 -8.46 11.95
N ALA A 81 -14.27 -7.47 11.05
CA ALA A 81 -14.71 -6.10 11.31
C ALA A 81 -16.24 -5.94 11.43
N ARG A 82 -16.87 -6.89 12.13
CA ARG A 82 -18.29 -6.89 12.49
C ARG A 82 -18.56 -5.95 13.66
N GLU A 83 -19.68 -5.23 13.58
CA GLU A 83 -20.22 -4.51 14.71
C GLU A 83 -20.65 -5.49 15.82
N LYS A 84 -20.17 -5.29 17.05
CA LYS A 84 -20.61 -6.11 18.17
C LYS A 84 -22.11 -5.91 18.35
N SER A 85 -22.86 -7.00 18.24
CA SER A 85 -24.29 -7.02 18.53
C SER A 85 -24.50 -6.58 19.97
N ILE A 86 -24.99 -5.37 20.16
CA ILE A 86 -25.34 -4.86 21.48
C ILE A 86 -26.53 -5.70 21.96
N PRO A 87 -26.48 -6.30 23.16
CA PRO A 87 -27.61 -7.04 23.70
C PRO A 87 -28.89 -6.20 23.63
N PRO A 88 -30.06 -6.78 23.31
CA PRO A 88 -31.32 -6.03 23.20
C PRO A 88 -31.63 -5.19 24.44
N SER A 89 -31.23 -5.66 25.62
CA SER A 89 -31.33 -4.95 26.91
C SER A 89 -30.50 -3.66 26.98
N GLN A 90 -29.41 -3.58 26.22
CA GLN A 90 -28.54 -2.40 26.11
C GLN A 90 -28.81 -1.56 24.85
N ALA A 91 -29.53 -2.10 23.86
CA ALA A 91 -29.79 -1.44 22.57
C ALA A 91 -30.44 -0.06 22.73
N LYS A 92 -31.49 0.07 23.56
CA LYS A 92 -32.17 1.37 23.81
C LYS A 92 -31.25 2.42 24.49
N ARG A 93 -30.33 1.96 25.34
CA ARG A 93 -29.36 2.84 26.04
C ARG A 93 -28.21 3.22 25.11
N HIS A 94 -27.83 2.30 24.22
CA HIS A 94 -26.82 2.52 23.19
C HIS A 94 -27.33 3.45 22.10
N GLU A 95 -28.57 3.30 21.60
CA GLU A 95 -29.21 4.20 20.62
C GLU A 95 -29.27 5.65 21.11
N ARG A 96 -29.62 5.89 22.39
CA ARG A 96 -29.64 7.23 22.98
C ARG A 96 -28.24 7.83 23.19
N ARG A 97 -27.22 7.02 23.48
CA ARG A 97 -25.80 7.47 23.54
C ARG A 97 -25.18 7.62 22.15
N SER A 98 -25.71 6.90 21.17
CA SER A 98 -25.29 6.86 19.77
C SER A 98 -25.35 8.25 19.12
N GLY A 99 -26.25 9.13 19.55
CA GLY A 99 -26.49 10.46 18.95
C GLY A 99 -25.27 11.38 18.81
N ASN A 100 -24.16 11.14 19.53
CA ASN A 100 -22.92 11.88 19.37
C ASN A 100 -21.87 11.10 18.55
N ARG A 101 -21.62 11.60 17.34
CA ARG A 101 -21.16 10.87 16.13
C ARG A 101 -19.66 10.58 15.96
N SER A 102 -18.75 10.86 16.89
CA SER A 102 -17.30 10.76 16.58
C SER A 102 -16.61 9.41 16.87
N GLY A 103 -17.25 8.48 17.59
CA GLY A 103 -16.60 7.23 18.06
C GLY A 103 -17.07 5.92 17.42
N ARG A 104 -18.11 5.93 16.58
CA ARG A 104 -18.78 4.67 16.15
C ARG A 104 -17.92 3.80 15.23
N GLY A 105 -17.18 4.39 14.30
CA GLY A 105 -16.45 3.63 13.28
C GLY A 105 -15.15 2.95 13.76
N ALA A 106 -14.56 3.40 14.86
CA ALA A 106 -13.22 2.94 15.29
C ALA A 106 -13.24 1.63 16.07
N SER A 107 -14.35 1.30 16.75
CA SER A 107 -14.41 0.10 17.62
C SER A 107 -14.48 -1.22 16.84
N HIS A 108 -14.88 -1.16 15.56
CA HIS A 108 -15.08 -2.31 14.69
C HIS A 108 -13.90 -2.61 13.78
N VAL A 109 -12.81 -1.82 13.90
CA VAL A 109 -11.59 -2.10 13.16
C VAL A 109 -10.95 -3.37 13.69
N ALA A 110 -10.67 -4.28 12.77
CA ALA A 110 -9.91 -5.49 13.00
C ALA A 110 -8.60 -5.47 12.20
N ALA A 111 -7.61 -6.21 12.70
CA ALA A 111 -6.35 -6.49 12.04
C ALA A 111 -6.07 -7.99 12.11
N SER A 112 -5.31 -8.51 11.15
CA SER A 112 -4.84 -9.88 11.15
C SER A 112 -3.34 -9.95 10.84
N GLY A 113 -2.64 -10.92 11.42
CA GLY A 113 -1.23 -11.19 11.15
C GLY A 113 -0.97 -12.68 11.07
N LEU A 114 -0.08 -13.09 10.18
CA LEU A 114 0.31 -14.49 10.01
C LEU A 114 1.66 -14.74 10.68
N MET A 115 1.79 -15.88 11.35
CA MET A 115 3.07 -16.45 11.79
C MET A 115 3.19 -17.87 11.26
N ILE A 116 4.39 -18.26 10.84
CA ILE A 116 4.67 -19.62 10.39
C ILE A 116 5.75 -20.21 11.31
N ALA A 117 5.37 -21.15 12.16
CA ALA A 117 6.30 -21.90 13.00
C ALA A 117 6.22 -23.39 12.62
N ASN A 118 7.36 -24.04 12.41
CA ASN A 118 7.41 -25.47 12.08
C ASN A 118 6.52 -25.86 10.88
N ARG A 119 6.39 -24.96 9.88
CA ARG A 119 5.48 -25.09 8.72
C ARG A 119 3.98 -25.12 9.06
N GLU A 120 3.61 -24.66 10.25
CA GLU A 120 2.22 -24.58 10.70
C GLU A 120 1.79 -23.10 10.75
N PRO A 121 1.00 -22.63 9.78
CA PRO A 121 0.58 -21.24 9.75
C PRO A 121 -0.47 -20.97 10.84
N THR A 122 -0.23 -19.94 11.64
CA THR A 122 -1.14 -19.42 12.66
C THR A 122 -1.48 -17.98 12.34
N VAL A 123 -2.76 -17.70 12.14
CA VAL A 123 -3.25 -16.35 11.85
C VAL A 123 -3.88 -15.79 13.11
N TYR A 124 -3.32 -14.69 13.59
CA TYR A 124 -3.85 -13.95 14.73
C TYR A 124 -4.78 -12.86 14.25
N VAL A 125 -5.91 -12.69 14.93
CA VAL A 125 -6.90 -11.65 14.63
C VAL A 125 -7.14 -10.81 15.88
N ALA A 126 -7.02 -9.49 15.74
CA ALA A 126 -7.28 -8.52 16.80
C ALA A 126 -8.40 -7.56 16.41
N LYS A 127 -9.09 -6.99 17.41
CA LYS A 127 -10.13 -5.97 17.23
C LYS A 127 -9.94 -4.83 18.21
N ASN A 128 -10.17 -3.60 17.77
CA ASN A 128 -10.08 -2.41 18.64
C ASN A 128 -11.03 -2.52 19.86
N GLY A 129 -12.26 -2.97 19.64
CA GLY A 129 -13.23 -3.22 20.70
C GLY A 129 -13.08 -4.58 21.41
N GLY A 130 -12.01 -5.33 21.14
CA GLY A 130 -11.83 -6.72 21.55
C GLY A 130 -12.69 -7.72 20.78
N VAL A 131 -12.42 -9.00 20.98
CA VAL A 131 -13.15 -10.11 20.38
C VAL A 131 -14.24 -10.62 21.32
N ASP A 132 -15.36 -11.10 20.80
CA ASP A 132 -16.41 -11.77 21.57
C ASP A 132 -16.53 -13.27 21.20
N ASP A 133 -17.45 -14.00 21.82
CA ASP A 133 -17.58 -15.45 21.58
C ASP A 133 -18.11 -15.78 20.18
N VAL A 134 -18.85 -14.86 19.56
CA VAL A 134 -19.29 -14.99 18.17
C VAL A 134 -18.09 -14.88 17.22
N ASP A 135 -17.16 -13.97 17.52
CA ASP A 135 -15.90 -13.84 16.77
C ASP A 135 -15.05 -15.12 16.91
N LYS A 136 -14.94 -15.69 18.12
CA LYS A 136 -14.21 -16.95 18.35
C LYS A 136 -14.85 -18.14 17.63
N ASP A 137 -16.18 -18.25 17.66
CA ASP A 137 -16.89 -19.31 16.93
C ASP A 137 -16.65 -19.20 15.42
N LEU A 138 -16.66 -17.98 14.87
CA LEU A 138 -16.31 -17.76 13.47
C LEU A 138 -14.88 -18.21 13.17
N ALA A 139 -13.90 -17.83 13.98
CA ALA A 139 -12.50 -18.22 13.79
C ALA A 139 -12.32 -19.75 13.76
N ARG A 140 -13.01 -20.47 14.66
CA ARG A 140 -13.03 -21.94 14.69
C ARG A 140 -13.65 -22.52 13.42
N ASN A 141 -14.81 -22.02 12.99
CA ASN A 141 -15.47 -22.50 11.78
C ASN A 141 -14.63 -22.23 10.51
N LEU A 142 -14.05 -21.02 10.39
CA LEU A 142 -13.14 -20.67 9.30
C LEU A 142 -11.90 -21.54 9.27
N THR A 143 -11.31 -21.84 10.44
CA THR A 143 -10.17 -22.75 10.56
C THR A 143 -10.50 -24.13 9.99
N ILE A 144 -11.62 -24.72 10.41
CA ILE A 144 -12.04 -26.05 9.93
C ILE A 144 -12.29 -26.02 8.42
N TRP A 145 -13.01 -25.00 7.95
CA TRP A 145 -13.38 -24.86 6.54
C TRP A 145 -12.17 -24.66 5.62
N ILE A 146 -11.23 -23.76 5.98
CA ILE A 146 -10.01 -23.51 5.19
C ILE A 146 -9.14 -24.77 5.13
N ARG A 147 -8.96 -25.49 6.25
CA ARG A 147 -8.23 -26.76 6.26
C ARG A 147 -8.87 -27.80 5.34
N ALA A 148 -10.20 -27.91 5.36
CA ALA A 148 -10.93 -28.84 4.51
C ALA A 148 -10.78 -28.50 3.02
N LEU A 149 -10.84 -27.22 2.65
CA LEU A 149 -10.58 -26.77 1.27
C LEU A 149 -9.15 -27.07 0.84
N ALA A 150 -8.16 -26.80 1.69
CA ALA A 150 -6.75 -27.07 1.42
C ALA A 150 -6.49 -28.58 1.23
N ALA A 151 -7.11 -29.43 2.05
CA ALA A 151 -6.95 -30.88 1.98
C ALA A 151 -7.65 -31.50 0.77
N THR A 152 -8.88 -31.08 0.46
CA THR A 152 -9.70 -31.71 -0.59
C THR A 152 -9.54 -31.09 -1.97
N ARG A 153 -9.07 -29.83 -2.05
CA ARG A 153 -9.05 -28.99 -3.26
C ARG A 153 -10.43 -28.81 -3.91
N THR A 154 -11.49 -29.15 -3.20
CA THR A 154 -12.84 -29.05 -3.73
C THR A 154 -13.29 -27.60 -3.57
N ARG A 155 -13.78 -27.00 -4.65
CA ARG A 155 -14.35 -25.64 -4.62
C ARG A 155 -15.87 -25.76 -4.53
N PRO A 156 -16.46 -25.72 -3.33
CA PRO A 156 -17.91 -25.80 -3.20
C PRO A 156 -18.57 -24.61 -3.91
N THR A 157 -19.73 -24.85 -4.51
CA THR A 157 -20.58 -23.78 -5.04
C THR A 157 -21.14 -22.97 -3.87
N ILE A 158 -21.33 -21.67 -4.07
CA ILE A 158 -21.73 -20.74 -3.00
C ILE A 158 -23.02 -21.18 -2.29
N ASP A 159 -24.00 -21.70 -3.02
CA ASP A 159 -25.31 -22.13 -2.49
C ASP A 159 -25.23 -23.44 -1.68
N LYS A 160 -24.15 -24.20 -1.84
CA LYS A 160 -23.92 -25.47 -1.13
C LYS A 160 -22.91 -25.33 0.01
N ASP A 161 -22.28 -24.17 0.16
CA ASP A 161 -21.25 -23.95 1.17
C ASP A 161 -21.87 -23.41 2.47
N ILE A 162 -21.89 -24.25 3.51
CA ILE A 162 -22.38 -23.89 4.85
C ILE A 162 -21.61 -22.69 5.41
N MET A 163 -20.32 -22.53 5.07
CA MET A 163 -19.52 -21.41 5.54
C MET A 163 -20.00 -20.08 4.96
N TRP A 164 -20.50 -20.08 3.72
CA TRP A 164 -21.10 -18.88 3.12
C TRP A 164 -22.30 -18.39 3.94
N MET A 165 -23.21 -19.29 4.32
CA MET A 165 -24.36 -18.98 5.17
C MET A 165 -23.93 -18.38 6.51
N LYS A 166 -22.89 -18.96 7.14
CA LYS A 166 -22.33 -18.48 8.42
C LYS A 166 -21.75 -17.07 8.27
N LEU A 167 -21.00 -16.80 7.20
CA LEU A 167 -20.41 -15.48 6.94
C LEU A 167 -21.48 -14.40 6.72
N VAL A 168 -22.52 -14.68 5.93
CA VAL A 168 -23.61 -13.73 5.70
C VAL A 168 -24.36 -13.43 7.00
N ASN A 169 -24.66 -14.45 7.80
CA ASN A 169 -25.30 -14.25 9.10
C ASN A 169 -24.41 -13.47 10.08
N TYR A 170 -23.11 -13.78 10.12
CA TYR A 170 -22.15 -13.06 10.95
C TYR A 170 -22.07 -11.58 10.57
N CYS A 171 -22.05 -11.25 9.27
CA CYS A 171 -22.01 -9.86 8.79
C CYS A 171 -23.39 -9.17 8.66
N ARG A 172 -24.49 -9.82 9.07
CA ARG A 172 -25.86 -9.40 8.73
C ARG A 172 -26.17 -7.94 9.03
N GLN A 173 -25.87 -7.47 10.25
CA GLN A 173 -26.14 -6.09 10.65
C GLN A 173 -25.49 -5.06 9.71
N ARG A 174 -24.23 -5.30 9.30
CA ARG A 174 -23.51 -4.41 8.38
C ARG A 174 -24.08 -4.49 6.96
N LEU A 175 -24.44 -5.69 6.53
CA LEU A 175 -25.03 -5.91 5.20
C LEU A 175 -26.42 -5.26 5.08
N ASP A 176 -27.24 -5.31 6.14
CA ASP A 176 -28.55 -4.67 6.21
C ASP A 176 -28.43 -3.14 6.04
N ILE A 177 -27.38 -2.53 6.61
CA ILE A 177 -27.09 -1.10 6.43
C ILE A 177 -26.78 -0.78 4.96
N TYR A 178 -25.91 -1.56 4.31
CA TYR A 178 -25.59 -1.33 2.90
C TYR A 178 -26.80 -1.59 1.98
N ALA A 179 -27.60 -2.61 2.29
CA ALA A 179 -28.83 -2.89 1.55
C ALA A 179 -29.83 -1.72 1.65
N ALA A 180 -30.02 -1.15 2.84
CA ALA A 180 -30.86 0.03 3.05
C ALA A 180 -30.28 1.29 2.36
N GLN A 181 -28.96 1.46 2.34
CA GLN A 181 -28.32 2.56 1.61
C GLN A 181 -28.55 2.45 0.09
N ILE A 182 -28.47 1.24 -0.47
CA ILE A 182 -28.79 0.99 -1.89
C ILE A 182 -30.25 1.28 -2.19
N GLU A 183 -31.17 0.92 -1.29
CA GLU A 183 -32.59 1.24 -1.41
C GLU A 183 -32.86 2.76 -1.48
N CYS A 184 -32.08 3.55 -0.75
CA CYS A 184 -32.18 5.02 -0.77
C CYS A 184 -31.53 5.68 -2.00
N ILE A 185 -30.81 4.94 -2.84
CA ILE A 185 -30.18 5.46 -4.06
C ILE A 185 -31.16 5.31 -5.22
N SER A 186 -31.36 6.37 -5.99
CA SER A 186 -32.22 6.31 -7.18
C SER A 186 -31.66 5.30 -8.19
N GLN A 187 -32.54 4.59 -8.89
CA GLN A 187 -32.13 3.65 -9.95
C GLN A 187 -31.25 4.34 -11.01
N SER A 188 -31.55 5.60 -11.36
CA SER A 188 -30.75 6.39 -12.29
C SER A 188 -29.34 6.67 -11.77
N ASP A 189 -29.18 7.03 -10.49
CA ASP A 189 -27.85 7.27 -9.90
C ASP A 189 -27.03 5.97 -9.82
N LEU A 190 -27.67 4.85 -9.49
CA LEU A 190 -27.00 3.55 -9.42
C LEU A 190 -26.59 3.06 -10.81
N VAL A 191 -27.40 3.26 -11.84
CA VAL A 191 -27.06 2.93 -13.23
C VAL A 191 -25.96 3.84 -13.77
N ALA A 192 -26.04 5.15 -13.52
CA ALA A 192 -25.04 6.13 -13.93
C ALA A 192 -23.68 5.96 -13.21
N ALA A 193 -23.58 5.03 -12.27
CA ALA A 193 -22.35 4.66 -11.58
C ALA A 193 -21.45 3.70 -12.40
N PHE A 194 -21.96 3.18 -13.53
CA PHE A 194 -21.28 2.20 -14.38
C PHE A 194 -21.27 2.65 -15.84
N ALA A 195 -20.24 2.25 -16.60
CA ALA A 195 -20.09 2.66 -17.99
C ALA A 195 -21.27 2.20 -18.86
N GLU A 196 -21.73 3.07 -19.75
CA GLU A 196 -22.82 2.77 -20.68
C GLU A 196 -22.44 1.62 -21.63
N GLY A 197 -23.40 0.75 -21.96
CA GLY A 197 -23.16 -0.45 -22.78
C GLY A 197 -22.48 -1.62 -22.07
N SER A 198 -22.05 -1.46 -20.81
CA SER A 198 -21.54 -2.58 -20.00
C SER A 198 -22.66 -3.42 -19.35
N ASP A 199 -22.34 -4.67 -18.99
CA ASP A 199 -23.20 -5.52 -18.16
C ASP A 199 -23.51 -4.87 -16.80
N GLY A 200 -22.67 -3.93 -16.35
CA GLY A 200 -22.85 -3.18 -15.11
C GLY A 200 -24.18 -2.44 -15.05
N VAL A 201 -24.70 -1.94 -16.17
CA VAL A 201 -25.99 -1.26 -16.21
C VAL A 201 -27.15 -2.22 -15.90
N ALA A 202 -27.14 -3.43 -16.47
CA ALA A 202 -28.17 -4.44 -16.20
C ALA A 202 -28.10 -4.93 -14.75
N LEU A 203 -26.90 -5.21 -14.26
CA LEU A 203 -26.66 -5.63 -12.87
C LEU A 203 -27.05 -4.54 -11.85
N ALA A 204 -26.84 -3.27 -12.17
CA ALA A 204 -27.26 -2.15 -11.33
C ALA A 204 -28.79 -2.09 -11.18
N ARG A 205 -29.53 -2.31 -12.28
CA ARG A 205 -31.01 -2.40 -12.24
C ARG A 205 -31.47 -3.60 -11.43
N GLU A 206 -30.82 -4.75 -11.61
CA GLU A 206 -31.10 -5.97 -10.83
C GLU A 206 -30.86 -5.73 -9.33
N LEU A 207 -29.73 -5.11 -8.95
CA LEU A 207 -29.41 -4.79 -7.56
C LEU A 207 -30.45 -3.85 -6.93
N HIS A 208 -30.92 -2.83 -7.67
CA HIS A 208 -31.99 -1.94 -7.23
C HIS A 208 -33.34 -2.66 -7.07
N SER A 209 -33.67 -3.58 -7.98
CA SER A 209 -34.88 -4.41 -7.85
C SER A 209 -34.82 -5.31 -6.62
N LEU A 210 -33.67 -5.94 -6.39
CA LEU A 210 -33.44 -6.79 -5.22
C LEU A 210 -33.46 -5.98 -3.91
N SER A 211 -32.96 -4.74 -3.88
CA SER A 211 -33.06 -3.90 -2.68
C SER A 211 -34.50 -3.51 -2.34
N ALA A 212 -35.32 -3.22 -3.36
CA ALA A 212 -36.75 -2.99 -3.17
C ALA A 212 -37.48 -4.24 -2.64
N LYS A 213 -37.13 -5.44 -3.13
CA LYS A 213 -37.62 -6.71 -2.59
C LYS A 213 -37.14 -6.93 -1.16
N PHE A 214 -35.87 -6.64 -0.85
CA PHE A 214 -35.32 -6.83 0.49
C PHE A 214 -35.99 -5.94 1.54
N LYS A 215 -36.48 -4.76 1.13
CA LYS A 215 -37.27 -3.87 1.98
C LYS A 215 -38.55 -4.52 2.48
N THR A 216 -39.26 -5.25 1.61
CA THR A 216 -40.53 -5.91 1.94
C THR A 216 -40.28 -7.29 2.58
N ASP A 217 -39.31 -8.02 2.06
CA ASP A 217 -38.91 -9.35 2.50
C ASP A 217 -37.42 -9.38 2.86
N ARG A 218 -37.12 -9.23 4.15
CA ARG A 218 -35.75 -9.29 4.70
C ARG A 218 -35.19 -10.73 4.74
N SER A 219 -35.50 -11.51 3.72
CA SER A 219 -35.04 -12.89 3.57
C SER A 219 -33.53 -12.95 3.33
N LEU A 220 -32.92 -14.00 3.88
CA LEU A 220 -31.49 -14.26 3.74
C LEU A 220 -31.11 -14.54 2.29
N GLU A 221 -31.99 -15.21 1.54
CA GLU A 221 -31.81 -15.52 0.13
C GLU A 221 -31.72 -14.25 -0.73
N THR A 222 -32.65 -13.30 -0.54
CA THR A 222 -32.61 -12.01 -1.26
C THR A 222 -31.32 -11.26 -0.95
N LEU A 223 -30.88 -11.24 0.31
CA LEU A 223 -29.61 -10.61 0.69
C LEU A 223 -28.39 -11.27 0.00
N GLN A 224 -28.38 -12.61 -0.10
CA GLN A 224 -27.32 -13.34 -0.79
C GLN A 224 -27.27 -13.05 -2.29
N GLN A 225 -28.43 -12.91 -2.91
CA GLN A 225 -28.54 -12.47 -4.32
C GLN A 225 -28.00 -11.05 -4.48
N MET A 226 -28.38 -10.12 -3.60
CA MET A 226 -27.86 -8.74 -3.62
C MET A 226 -26.33 -8.71 -3.51
N ILE A 227 -25.75 -9.45 -2.56
CA ILE A 227 -24.28 -9.54 -2.39
C ILE A 227 -23.61 -10.12 -3.64
N SER A 228 -24.25 -11.09 -4.28
CA SER A 228 -23.74 -11.72 -5.50
C SER A 228 -23.73 -10.78 -6.70
N VAL A 229 -24.82 -10.03 -6.91
CA VAL A 229 -24.90 -9.00 -7.96
C VAL A 229 -23.91 -7.87 -7.69
N ALA A 230 -23.85 -7.41 -6.43
CA ALA A 230 -22.91 -6.39 -5.99
C ALA A 230 -21.45 -6.81 -6.20
N TYR A 231 -21.10 -8.07 -5.94
CA TYR A 231 -19.77 -8.62 -6.23
C TYR A 231 -19.42 -8.55 -7.71
N ARG A 232 -20.36 -8.88 -8.61
CA ARG A 232 -20.13 -8.78 -10.07
C ARG A 232 -19.96 -7.32 -10.51
N LEU A 233 -20.73 -6.41 -9.95
CA LEU A 233 -20.63 -4.96 -10.21
C LEU A 233 -19.25 -4.39 -9.90
N ARG A 234 -18.52 -4.95 -8.93
CA ARG A 234 -17.17 -4.49 -8.56
C ARG A 234 -16.16 -4.54 -9.71
N TYR A 235 -16.36 -5.46 -10.65
CA TYR A 235 -15.46 -5.64 -11.80
C TYR A 235 -15.94 -4.90 -13.05
N GLN A 236 -17.03 -4.12 -12.93
CA GLN A 236 -17.57 -3.37 -14.05
C GLN A 236 -16.87 -2.00 -14.15
N PRO A 237 -16.57 -1.53 -15.36
CA PRO A 237 -15.87 -0.25 -15.56
C PRO A 237 -16.68 0.93 -15.01
N ALA A 238 -15.97 1.92 -14.46
CA ALA A 238 -16.56 3.20 -14.09
C ALA A 238 -16.73 4.08 -15.34
N PRO A 239 -17.73 4.97 -15.38
CA PRO A 239 -17.76 6.01 -16.40
C PRO A 239 -16.69 7.06 -16.10
N ASP A 240 -16.11 7.65 -17.15
CA ASP A 240 -15.05 8.68 -17.05
C ASP A 240 -15.47 9.87 -16.19
N SER A 241 -16.76 10.20 -16.17
CA SER A 241 -17.34 11.35 -15.48
C SER A 241 -18.49 10.93 -14.54
N SER A 242 -18.19 10.16 -13.50
CA SER A 242 -19.20 9.81 -12.51
C SER A 242 -19.58 11.02 -11.61
N SER A 243 -20.88 11.27 -11.46
CA SER A 243 -21.42 12.25 -10.50
C SER A 243 -21.05 11.87 -9.05
N SER A 244 -21.15 12.82 -8.12
CA SER A 244 -20.92 12.52 -6.68
C SER A 244 -21.86 11.41 -6.16
N ASN A 245 -23.12 11.42 -6.63
CA ASN A 245 -24.11 10.38 -6.33
C ASN A 245 -23.74 9.04 -6.97
N GLY A 246 -23.31 9.02 -8.23
CA GLY A 246 -22.85 7.81 -8.91
C GLY A 246 -21.64 7.19 -8.19
N LYS A 247 -20.66 8.01 -7.78
CA LYS A 247 -19.51 7.56 -6.97
C LYS A 247 -19.94 6.97 -5.63
N ARG A 248 -20.93 7.58 -4.96
CA ARG A 248 -21.50 7.05 -3.72
C ARG A 248 -22.23 5.72 -3.96
N ALA A 249 -22.99 5.62 -5.04
CA ALA A 249 -23.72 4.42 -5.42
C ALA A 249 -22.79 3.24 -5.71
N ARG A 250 -21.76 3.46 -6.56
CA ARG A 250 -20.70 2.48 -6.84
C ARG A 250 -20.03 2.01 -5.54
N ARG A 251 -19.63 2.94 -4.67
CA ARG A 251 -19.00 2.60 -3.38
C ARG A 251 -19.90 1.72 -2.52
N THR A 252 -21.17 2.06 -2.39
CA THR A 252 -22.13 1.29 -1.58
C THR A 252 -22.32 -0.12 -2.13
N ALA A 253 -22.46 -0.26 -3.46
CA ALA A 253 -22.50 -1.57 -4.12
C ALA A 253 -21.19 -2.35 -3.89
N CYS A 254 -20.03 -1.69 -4.03
CA CYS A 254 -18.74 -2.32 -3.77
C CYS A 254 -18.64 -2.83 -2.33
N PHE A 255 -19.02 -2.04 -1.32
CA PHE A 255 -19.04 -2.43 0.09
C PHE A 255 -19.92 -3.67 0.34
N LEU A 256 -21.11 -3.73 -0.27
CA LEU A 256 -21.97 -4.91 -0.19
C LEU A 256 -21.30 -6.14 -0.81
N GLY A 257 -20.66 -5.99 -1.97
CA GLY A 257 -19.91 -7.05 -2.65
C GLY A 257 -18.59 -7.46 -1.99
N ARG A 258 -18.12 -6.75 -0.96
CA ARG A 258 -16.85 -7.08 -0.27
C ARG A 258 -16.87 -8.42 0.42
N LEU A 259 -18.01 -8.81 1.02
CA LEU A 259 -18.10 -10.09 1.72
C LEU A 259 -17.86 -11.28 0.79
N ARG A 260 -18.43 -11.26 -0.42
CA ARG A 260 -18.22 -12.34 -1.40
C ARG A 260 -16.79 -12.37 -1.91
N ALA A 261 -16.15 -11.22 -2.10
CA ALA A 261 -14.73 -11.20 -2.48
C ALA A 261 -13.84 -11.76 -1.38
N ALA A 262 -14.10 -11.42 -0.12
CA ALA A 262 -13.39 -12.02 1.00
C ALA A 262 -13.55 -13.55 0.99
N TYR A 263 -14.78 -14.05 0.87
CA TYR A 263 -15.06 -15.48 0.77
C TYR A 263 -14.31 -16.16 -0.39
N GLU A 264 -14.33 -15.60 -1.60
CA GLU A 264 -13.61 -16.18 -2.73
C GLU A 264 -12.09 -16.13 -2.56
N THR A 265 -11.54 -15.05 -1.98
CA THR A 265 -10.10 -14.97 -1.70
C THR A 265 -9.66 -15.98 -0.65
N LEU A 266 -10.45 -16.18 0.41
CA LEU A 266 -10.16 -17.21 1.42
C LEU A 266 -10.13 -18.61 0.79
N LYS A 267 -11.08 -18.91 -0.12
CA LYS A 267 -11.12 -20.17 -0.87
C LYS A 267 -9.90 -20.35 -1.77
N GLU A 268 -9.61 -19.35 -2.58
CA GLU A 268 -8.50 -19.38 -3.53
C GLU A 268 -7.18 -19.58 -2.78
N THR A 269 -6.97 -18.83 -1.70
CA THR A 269 -5.76 -18.94 -0.86
C THR A 269 -5.61 -20.33 -0.26
N ALA A 270 -6.70 -20.90 0.28
CA ALA A 270 -6.68 -22.24 0.85
C ALA A 270 -6.25 -23.31 -0.17
N ILE A 271 -6.74 -23.20 -1.41
CA ILE A 271 -6.45 -24.15 -2.49
C ILE A 271 -5.02 -23.98 -3.00
N GLN A 272 -4.58 -22.74 -3.24
CA GLN A 272 -3.24 -22.44 -3.74
C GLN A 272 -2.15 -22.80 -2.73
N LEU A 273 -2.37 -22.47 -1.45
CA LEU A 273 -1.41 -22.71 -0.36
C LEU A 273 -1.66 -24.02 0.39
N ARG A 274 -2.18 -25.04 -0.31
CA ARG A 274 -2.66 -26.31 0.29
C ARG A 274 -1.70 -26.97 1.29
N ARG A 275 -0.39 -26.92 1.02
CA ARG A 275 0.62 -27.60 1.84
C ARG A 275 0.65 -27.00 3.25
N SER A 276 0.72 -25.68 3.37
CA SER A 276 0.74 -24.98 4.65
C SER A 276 -0.67 -24.85 5.23
N PHE A 277 -1.68 -24.55 4.42
CA PHE A 277 -3.02 -24.21 4.92
C PHE A 277 -3.84 -25.42 5.41
N SER A 278 -3.42 -26.65 5.08
CA SER A 278 -3.98 -27.87 5.68
C SER A 278 -3.84 -27.92 7.21
N LYS A 279 -2.87 -27.15 7.75
CA LYS A 279 -2.59 -27.04 9.19
C LYS A 279 -2.94 -25.66 9.77
N LEU A 280 -3.50 -24.75 8.98
CA LEU A 280 -3.81 -23.38 9.39
C LEU A 280 -4.58 -23.30 10.70
N THR A 281 -4.22 -22.43 11.63
CA THR A 281 -5.08 -22.06 12.77
C THR A 281 -5.42 -20.58 12.73
N ILE A 282 -6.61 -20.21 13.20
CA ILE A 282 -7.00 -18.81 13.40
C ILE A 282 -7.25 -18.57 14.89
N VAL A 283 -6.53 -17.61 15.47
CA VAL A 283 -6.56 -17.30 16.90
C VAL A 283 -7.00 -15.85 17.11
N CYS A 284 -8.05 -15.66 17.89
CA CYS A 284 -8.54 -14.33 18.26
C CYS A 284 -7.80 -13.81 19.50
N LEU A 285 -7.10 -12.68 19.36
CA LEU A 285 -6.42 -12.01 20.46
C LEU A 285 -7.42 -11.29 21.37
N GLN A 286 -7.19 -11.38 22.68
CA GLN A 286 -7.93 -10.56 23.64
C GLN A 286 -7.39 -9.14 23.60
N ALA A 287 -8.29 -8.16 23.50
CA ALA A 287 -7.87 -6.78 23.57
C ALA A 287 -7.36 -6.47 24.98
N PRO A 288 -6.22 -5.79 25.10
CA PRO A 288 -5.73 -5.33 26.39
C PRO A 288 -6.69 -4.30 26.97
N GLU A 289 -6.72 -4.20 28.29
CA GLU A 289 -7.55 -3.19 28.97
C GLU A 289 -7.22 -1.79 28.46
N ALA A 290 -8.25 -0.96 28.27
CA ALA A 290 -8.06 0.42 27.87
C ALA A 290 -7.39 1.21 29.00
N GLY A 291 -6.40 2.02 28.64
CA GLY A 291 -5.78 2.94 29.59
C GLY A 291 -6.77 4.01 30.04
N ARG A 292 -6.56 4.54 31.25
CA ARG A 292 -7.37 5.63 31.82
C ARG A 292 -6.46 6.78 32.20
N LEU A 293 -6.69 7.94 31.60
CA LEU A 293 -5.96 9.16 31.90
C LEU A 293 -6.91 10.21 32.50
N PRO A 294 -6.51 10.94 33.56
CA PRO A 294 -7.28 12.07 34.06
C PRO A 294 -7.41 13.15 32.99
N ARG A 295 -8.65 13.54 32.67
CA ARG A 295 -8.92 14.53 31.60
C ARG A 295 -8.24 15.87 31.87
N ASP A 296 -8.33 16.35 33.10
CA ASP A 296 -7.83 17.66 33.52
C ASP A 296 -6.31 17.77 33.34
N GLN A 297 -5.56 16.73 33.71
CA GLN A 297 -4.13 16.64 33.47
C GLN A 297 -3.82 16.66 31.97
N TYR A 298 -4.61 15.92 31.19
CA TYR A 298 -4.39 15.77 29.77
C TYR A 298 -4.71 17.04 28.96
N GLU A 299 -5.80 17.74 29.29
CA GLU A 299 -6.18 19.03 28.70
C GLU A 299 -5.15 20.11 29.05
N ARG A 300 -4.67 20.16 30.31
CA ARG A 300 -3.61 21.08 30.73
C ARG A 300 -2.33 20.86 29.92
N ARG A 301 -1.93 19.59 29.73
CA ARG A 301 -0.72 19.25 28.96
C ARG A 301 -0.83 19.62 27.48
N ILE A 302 -2.03 19.46 26.89
CA ILE A 302 -2.34 19.94 25.53
C ILE A 302 -2.14 21.46 25.43
N GLU A 303 -2.65 22.24 26.39
CA GLU A 303 -2.51 23.70 26.41
C GLU A 303 -1.04 24.14 26.59
N GLU A 304 -0.30 23.49 27.49
CA GLU A 304 1.13 23.72 27.70
C GLU A 304 1.94 23.48 26.42
N LEU A 305 1.70 22.35 25.76
CA LEU A 305 2.40 21.98 24.53
C LEU A 305 2.05 22.90 23.36
N ALA A 306 0.79 23.34 23.26
CA ALA A 306 0.40 24.32 22.26
C ALA A 306 1.17 25.63 22.45
N GLY A 307 1.24 26.13 23.69
CA GLY A 307 1.99 27.34 24.03
C GLY A 307 3.48 27.21 23.75
N LYS A 308 4.11 26.11 24.20
CA LYS A 308 5.55 25.87 24.04
C LYS A 308 5.99 25.78 22.58
N ASN A 309 5.13 25.30 21.69
CA ASN A 309 5.46 25.10 20.28
C ASN A 309 4.90 26.20 19.36
N GLY A 310 4.34 27.28 19.91
CA GLY A 310 3.77 28.38 19.12
C GLY A 310 2.55 27.96 18.29
N ILE A 311 1.83 26.93 18.71
CA ILE A 311 0.64 26.42 18.01
C ILE A 311 -0.59 27.21 18.51
N PRO A 312 -1.45 27.72 17.61
CA PRO A 312 -2.69 28.38 18.01
C PRO A 312 -3.52 27.51 18.95
N ARG A 313 -3.98 28.10 20.06
CA ARG A 313 -4.76 27.37 21.07
C ARG A 313 -6.01 26.74 20.43
N PRO A 314 -6.16 25.41 20.49
CA PRO A 314 -7.34 24.78 19.94
C PRO A 314 -8.60 25.19 20.71
N LYS A 315 -9.74 25.31 20.01
CA LYS A 315 -11.03 25.58 20.66
C LYS A 315 -11.35 24.45 21.66
N LYS A 316 -11.72 24.78 22.91
CA LYS A 316 -12.05 23.80 23.96
C LYS A 316 -13.05 22.73 23.50
N GLY A 317 -14.08 23.13 22.74
CA GLY A 317 -15.06 22.19 22.19
C GLY A 317 -14.47 21.12 21.26
N ARG A 318 -13.41 21.44 20.50
CA ARG A 318 -12.73 20.48 19.61
C ARG A 318 -11.86 19.50 20.41
N ILE A 319 -11.17 19.97 21.45
CA ILE A 319 -10.44 19.10 22.38
C ILE A 319 -11.44 18.15 23.06
N ALA A 320 -12.52 18.68 23.63
CA ALA A 320 -13.56 17.85 24.23
C ALA A 320 -14.13 16.82 23.23
N ASN A 321 -14.35 17.19 21.97
CA ASN A 321 -14.82 16.24 20.95
C ASN A 321 -13.80 15.14 20.64
N ALA A 322 -12.50 15.45 20.62
CA ALA A 322 -11.42 14.48 20.41
C ALA A 322 -11.25 13.54 21.60
N LEU A 323 -11.45 14.03 22.83
CA LEU A 323 -11.27 13.29 24.08
C LEU A 323 -12.53 12.55 24.56
N GLY A 324 -13.69 12.85 23.98
CA GLY A 324 -15.00 12.43 24.50
C GLY A 324 -15.50 13.32 25.64
N LYS A 325 -16.53 12.90 26.39
CA LYS A 325 -17.15 13.71 27.47
C LYS A 325 -16.91 13.20 28.91
N GLY A 326 -16.23 12.06 29.09
CA GLY A 326 -16.02 11.44 30.41
C GLY A 326 -14.88 12.08 31.21
N ALA A 327 -14.98 12.04 32.54
CA ALA A 327 -13.94 12.56 33.45
C ALA A 327 -12.57 11.89 33.27
N ALA A 328 -12.56 10.62 32.84
CA ALA A 328 -11.37 9.92 32.38
C ALA A 328 -11.40 9.77 30.85
N VAL A 329 -10.23 9.91 30.24
CA VAL A 329 -10.00 9.64 28.82
C VAL A 329 -9.59 8.17 28.67
N LEU A 330 -10.33 7.44 27.84
CA LEU A 330 -10.03 6.04 27.53
C LEU A 330 -9.11 5.96 26.33
N THR A 331 -7.99 5.28 26.47
CA THR A 331 -7.02 5.04 25.39
C THR A 331 -7.04 3.56 24.99
N PRO A 332 -7.78 3.17 23.94
CA PRO A 332 -7.78 1.78 23.46
C PRO A 332 -6.45 1.46 22.74
N CYS A 333 -6.06 0.18 22.76
CA CYS A 333 -5.00 -0.32 21.91
C CYS A 333 -5.58 -0.64 20.53
N HIS A 334 -5.03 -0.07 19.48
CA HIS A 334 -5.45 -0.39 18.11
C HIS A 334 -5.08 -1.83 17.72
N ALA A 335 -5.87 -2.46 16.86
CA ALA A 335 -5.75 -3.84 16.47
C ALA A 335 -4.38 -4.13 15.82
N GLU A 336 -3.86 -3.22 15.01
CA GLU A 336 -2.53 -3.35 14.40
C GLU A 336 -1.44 -3.39 15.46
N VAL A 337 -1.56 -2.57 16.50
CA VAL A 337 -0.63 -2.53 17.63
C VAL A 337 -0.75 -3.81 18.46
N GLN A 338 -1.96 -4.34 18.65
CA GLN A 338 -2.17 -5.62 19.34
C GLN A 338 -1.45 -6.77 18.61
N ILE A 339 -1.52 -6.82 17.28
CA ILE A 339 -0.82 -7.83 16.47
C ILE A 339 0.69 -7.67 16.61
N LEU A 340 1.23 -6.45 16.44
CA LEU A 340 2.66 -6.18 16.61
C LEU A 340 3.14 -6.61 17.99
N MET A 341 2.46 -6.20 19.07
CA MET A 341 2.87 -6.53 20.43
C MET A 341 2.79 -8.03 20.72
N HIS A 342 1.81 -8.72 20.14
CA HIS A 342 1.75 -10.18 20.25
C HIS A 342 2.96 -10.84 19.58
N PHE A 343 3.34 -10.38 18.40
CA PHE A 343 4.50 -10.91 17.66
C PHE A 343 5.81 -10.67 18.39
N GLU A 344 5.97 -9.49 19.01
CA GLU A 344 7.21 -9.13 19.71
C GLU A 344 7.33 -9.77 21.10
N CYS A 345 6.21 -9.98 21.80
CA CYS A 345 6.24 -10.36 23.22
C CYS A 345 5.84 -11.80 23.50
N CYS A 346 5.04 -12.42 22.62
CA CYS A 346 4.43 -13.73 22.89
C CYS A 346 4.91 -14.82 21.94
N ILE A 347 5.56 -14.47 20.83
CA ILE A 347 6.00 -15.43 19.81
C ILE A 347 7.46 -15.82 20.07
N PRO A 348 7.80 -17.12 20.06
CA PRO A 348 9.18 -17.58 20.23
C PRO A 348 10.12 -16.99 19.17
N PRO A 349 11.41 -16.71 19.50
CA PRO A 349 12.37 -16.14 18.54
C PRO A 349 12.56 -16.95 17.25
N MET A 350 12.29 -18.26 17.28
CA MET A 350 12.43 -19.16 16.12
C MET A 350 11.24 -19.11 15.15
N ALA A 351 10.16 -18.44 15.53
CA ALA A 351 9.00 -18.31 14.68
C ALA A 351 9.08 -17.02 13.88
N GLU A 352 8.88 -17.12 12.57
CA GLU A 352 8.96 -15.99 11.67
C GLU A 352 7.56 -15.46 11.38
N PRO A 353 7.24 -14.24 11.87
CA PRO A 353 6.00 -13.57 11.51
C PRO A 353 6.08 -13.10 10.06
N PHE A 354 5.01 -13.31 9.30
CA PHE A 354 4.89 -12.80 7.95
C PHE A 354 4.92 -11.25 7.99
N PRO A 355 5.72 -10.58 7.15
CA PRO A 355 5.99 -9.14 7.19
C PRO A 355 4.80 -8.27 6.71
N TYR A 356 3.59 -8.62 7.11
CA TYR A 356 2.38 -7.90 6.74
C TYR A 356 1.28 -8.08 7.78
N ILE A 357 0.65 -6.97 8.14
CA ILE A 357 -0.54 -6.92 8.98
C ILE A 357 -1.70 -6.50 8.09
N GLY A 358 -2.63 -7.42 7.86
CA GLY A 358 -3.85 -7.14 7.12
C GLY A 358 -4.80 -6.32 7.96
N CYS A 359 -5.44 -5.32 7.36
CA CYS A 359 -6.29 -4.39 8.08
C CYS A 359 -7.67 -4.28 7.42
N SER A 360 -8.72 -4.30 8.25
CA SER A 360 -10.11 -4.14 7.78
C SER A 360 -10.42 -2.77 7.18
N LYS A 361 -9.57 -1.79 7.47
CA LYS A 361 -9.55 -0.42 6.95
C LYS A 361 -8.08 -0.03 6.76
N LYS A 362 -7.81 1.06 6.03
CA LYS A 362 -6.47 1.67 6.03
C LYS A 362 -6.01 1.88 7.48
N SER A 363 -4.72 1.71 7.76
CA SER A 363 -4.19 1.98 9.09
C SER A 363 -4.21 3.48 9.39
N CYS A 364 -4.30 3.83 10.68
CA CYS A 364 -4.17 5.22 11.06
C CYS A 364 -2.73 5.71 10.97
N TRP A 365 -2.55 7.03 10.95
CA TRP A 365 -1.20 7.59 10.83
C TRP A 365 -0.25 7.09 11.93
N LEU A 366 -0.71 7.01 13.18
CA LEU A 366 0.12 6.52 14.29
C LEU A 366 0.47 5.03 14.14
N CYS A 367 -0.49 4.17 13.79
CA CYS A 367 -0.22 2.75 13.54
C CYS A 367 0.76 2.57 12.39
N ASN A 368 0.55 3.29 11.27
CA ASN A 368 1.45 3.23 10.12
C ASN A 368 2.87 3.67 10.51
N GLN A 369 3.03 4.81 11.19
CA GLN A 369 4.37 5.26 11.59
C GLN A 369 5.03 4.29 12.58
N LEU A 370 4.27 3.73 13.53
CA LEU A 370 4.80 2.73 14.46
C LEU A 370 5.35 1.54 13.68
N LEU A 371 4.55 0.93 12.80
CA LEU A 371 4.97 -0.25 12.05
C LEU A 371 6.17 0.03 11.13
N SER A 372 6.16 1.17 10.42
CA SER A 372 7.25 1.56 9.52
C SER A 372 8.56 1.89 10.24
N LEU A 373 8.51 2.64 11.36
CA LEU A 373 9.72 3.06 12.07
C LEU A 373 10.24 2.03 13.06
N TYR A 374 9.38 1.14 13.57
CA TYR A 374 9.81 -0.01 14.35
C TYR A 374 10.71 -0.93 13.52
N LYS A 375 10.44 -1.00 12.20
CA LYS A 375 11.26 -1.70 11.21
C LYS A 375 12.74 -1.29 11.24
N ASP A 376 13.06 0.00 11.31
CA ASP A 376 14.44 0.50 11.18
C ASP A 376 15.32 0.16 12.39
N LYS A 377 14.73 -0.34 13.47
CA LYS A 377 15.42 -0.60 14.74
C LYS A 377 15.70 -2.08 14.98
N ARG A 378 15.02 -2.99 14.26
CA ARG A 378 15.19 -4.43 14.39
C ARG A 378 16.24 -4.92 13.37
N SER A 379 17.50 -4.97 13.78
CA SER A 379 18.64 -5.25 12.87
C SER A 379 18.82 -6.72 12.47
N GLN A 380 18.05 -7.66 13.04
CA GLN A 380 18.35 -9.11 12.97
C GLN A 380 17.23 -9.99 12.43
N THR A 381 16.06 -9.46 12.07
CA THR A 381 14.99 -10.28 11.48
C THR A 381 14.63 -9.81 10.09
N THR A 382 14.63 -10.74 9.15
CA THR A 382 14.11 -10.62 7.79
C THR A 382 12.58 -10.47 7.83
N GLY A 383 12.09 -9.30 8.21
CA GLY A 383 10.64 -9.04 8.17
C GLY A 383 10.25 -7.67 8.68
N PHE A 384 9.70 -6.85 7.80
CA PHE A 384 9.12 -5.54 8.10
C PHE A 384 7.63 -5.69 8.37
N TYR A 385 7.03 -5.00 9.33
CA TYR A 385 5.56 -4.98 9.37
C TYR A 385 5.02 -3.87 8.49
N GLN A 386 4.30 -4.25 7.43
CA GLN A 386 3.59 -3.31 6.58
C GLN A 386 2.08 -3.49 6.70
N THR A 387 1.32 -2.46 6.32
CA THR A 387 -0.14 -2.55 6.11
C THR A 387 -0.43 -2.12 4.68
N ARG A 388 -1.63 -2.39 4.17
CA ARG A 388 -2.00 -2.01 2.78
C ARG A 388 -1.70 -0.55 2.47
N CYS A 389 -2.05 0.34 3.39
CA CYS A 389 -1.95 1.79 3.24
C CYS A 389 -2.44 2.50 4.50
N CYS A 390 -2.22 3.82 4.53
CA CYS A 390 -2.60 4.70 5.64
C CYS A 390 -3.62 5.75 5.17
N HIS A 391 -4.66 6.02 5.94
CA HIS A 391 -5.63 7.09 5.63
C HIS A 391 -5.19 8.47 6.12
N GLY A 392 -3.97 8.60 6.67
CA GLY A 392 -3.35 9.88 7.06
C GLY A 392 -3.91 10.57 8.31
N ARG A 393 -5.08 10.15 8.80
CA ARG A 393 -5.72 10.71 10.00
C ARG A 393 -5.08 10.18 11.28
N VAL A 394 -4.88 11.09 12.23
CA VAL A 394 -4.37 10.80 13.57
C VAL A 394 -5.54 10.55 14.51
N TYR A 395 -5.58 9.35 15.11
CA TYR A 395 -6.50 9.05 16.21
C TYR A 395 -5.77 9.22 17.54
N PRO A 396 -6.15 10.23 18.35
CA PRO A 396 -5.40 10.55 19.57
C PRO A 396 -5.66 9.60 20.74
N LEU A 397 -6.75 8.84 20.67
CA LEU A 397 -7.09 7.81 21.66
C LEU A 397 -6.43 6.51 21.22
N TRP A 398 -5.13 6.42 21.45
CA TRP A 398 -4.27 5.34 21.01
C TRP A 398 -3.35 4.95 22.17
N ARG A 399 -3.02 3.67 22.35
CA ARG A 399 -1.95 3.26 23.28
C ARG A 399 -1.22 2.03 22.79
N ILE A 400 0.00 1.86 23.27
CA ILE A 400 0.69 0.57 23.26
C ILE A 400 0.40 -0.10 24.59
N ALA A 401 -0.19 -1.29 24.53
CA ALA A 401 -0.38 -2.12 25.69
C ALA A 401 0.55 -3.32 25.57
N LEU A 402 1.52 -3.39 26.48
CA LEU A 402 2.35 -4.58 26.62
C LEU A 402 1.47 -5.72 27.18
N PRO A 403 1.59 -6.94 26.66
CA PRO A 403 0.78 -8.06 27.12
C PRO A 403 1.01 -8.35 28.61
N ILE A 404 -0.04 -8.85 29.26
CA ILE A 404 0.02 -9.31 30.65
C ILE A 404 0.79 -10.62 30.66
N GLY A 405 2.01 -10.60 31.21
CA GLY A 405 2.91 -11.75 31.13
C GLY A 405 4.31 -11.43 31.65
N PRO A 406 5.32 -12.28 31.33
CA PRO A 406 6.71 -11.96 31.64
C PRO A 406 7.07 -10.61 31.02
N ALA A 407 7.96 -9.87 31.70
CA ALA A 407 8.42 -8.59 31.19
C ALA A 407 8.97 -8.79 29.76
N PRO A 408 8.54 -7.97 28.79
CA PRO A 408 9.04 -8.08 27.43
C PRO A 408 10.55 -7.89 27.44
N ASP A 409 11.19 -8.50 26.44
CA ASP A 409 12.62 -8.38 26.24
C ASP A 409 13.03 -6.89 26.30
N PRO A 410 14.10 -6.54 27.04
CA PRO A 410 14.60 -5.16 27.11
C PRO A 410 14.81 -4.50 25.73
N SER A 411 15.15 -5.29 24.70
CA SER A 411 15.27 -4.82 23.31
C SER A 411 13.94 -4.32 22.75
N VAL A 412 12.83 -5.03 22.98
CA VAL A 412 11.49 -4.61 22.54
C VAL A 412 11.12 -3.27 23.18
N ARG A 413 11.38 -3.11 24.48
CA ARG A 413 11.17 -1.83 25.17
C ARG A 413 12.03 -0.71 24.60
N PHE A 414 13.29 -1.00 24.31
CA PHE A 414 14.23 -0.05 23.70
C PHE A 414 13.74 0.39 22.31
N TYR A 415 13.39 -0.56 21.43
CA TYR A 415 12.90 -0.29 20.09
C TYR A 415 11.61 0.52 20.12
N LEU A 416 10.64 0.13 20.95
CA LEU A 416 9.39 0.88 21.09
C LEU A 416 9.64 2.32 21.54
N SER A 417 10.47 2.51 22.56
CA SER A 417 10.78 3.86 23.06
C SER A 417 11.40 4.74 21.99
N THR A 418 12.43 4.24 21.29
CA THR A 418 13.08 4.99 20.20
C THR A 418 12.11 5.29 19.06
N THR A 419 11.29 4.32 18.67
CA THR A 419 10.27 4.52 17.63
C THR A 419 9.26 5.59 18.04
N LEU A 420 8.76 5.55 19.28
CA LEU A 420 7.80 6.54 19.76
C LEU A 420 8.40 7.93 19.87
N GLN A 421 9.67 8.06 20.27
CA GLN A 421 10.40 9.33 20.25
C GLN A 421 10.52 9.89 18.83
N ASN A 422 10.81 9.05 17.84
CA ASN A 422 10.84 9.46 16.42
C ASN A 422 9.46 9.93 15.95
N ILE A 423 8.40 9.18 16.26
CA ILE A 423 7.01 9.58 15.93
C ILE A 423 6.67 10.91 16.60
N GLN A 424 7.11 11.13 17.84
CA GLN A 424 6.93 12.39 18.54
C GLN A 424 7.60 13.56 17.81
N GLY A 425 8.84 13.37 17.32
CA GLY A 425 9.54 14.34 16.47
C GLY A 425 8.76 14.65 15.19
N MET A 426 8.22 13.62 14.53
CA MET A 426 7.40 13.79 13.31
C MET A 426 6.09 14.54 13.59
N MET A 427 5.42 14.28 14.72
CA MET A 427 4.21 15.00 15.12
C MET A 427 4.50 16.50 15.31
N LEU A 428 5.61 16.83 15.98
CA LEU A 428 6.05 18.21 16.17
C LEU A 428 6.35 18.92 14.84
N GLN A 429 7.09 18.26 13.95
CA GLN A 429 7.39 18.79 12.61
C GLN A 429 6.11 19.05 11.80
N ARG A 430 5.15 18.12 11.86
CA ARG A 430 3.84 18.30 11.20
C ARG A 430 3.06 19.46 11.80
N LEU A 431 2.97 19.55 13.12
CA LEU A 431 2.31 20.67 13.81
C LEU A 431 2.91 22.03 13.38
N GLN A 432 4.23 22.14 13.35
CA GLN A 432 4.92 23.37 12.90
C GLN A 432 4.60 23.72 11.44
N THR A 433 4.48 22.70 10.58
CA THR A 433 4.14 22.89 9.16
C THR A 433 2.69 23.37 9.01
N LEU A 434 1.75 22.77 9.75
CA LEU A 434 0.34 23.16 9.74
C LEU A 434 0.13 24.60 10.24
N SER A 435 0.90 25.04 11.24
CA SER A 435 0.87 26.42 11.74
C SER A 435 1.31 27.44 10.69
N ARG A 436 2.24 27.08 9.79
CA ARG A 436 2.69 27.97 8.69
C ARG A 436 1.69 28.07 7.54
N ILE A 437 0.87 27.05 7.34
CA ILE A 437 -0.10 26.95 6.25
C ILE A 437 -1.42 27.67 6.59
N GLN A 438 -1.58 28.22 7.80
CA GLN A 438 -2.67 29.16 8.07
C GLN A 438 -2.55 30.33 7.09
N ARG A 439 -3.33 30.25 6.00
CA ARG A 439 -3.47 31.34 5.05
C ARG A 439 -3.84 32.57 5.89
N PRO A 440 -3.12 33.70 5.76
CA PRO A 440 -3.62 34.94 6.34
C PRO A 440 -5.07 35.05 5.92
N ALA A 441 -5.97 35.34 6.86
CA ALA A 441 -7.38 35.54 6.57
C ALA A 441 -7.44 36.46 5.35
N VAL A 442 -7.79 35.89 4.19
CA VAL A 442 -8.00 36.70 3.01
C VAL A 442 -9.20 37.52 3.41
N ALA A 443 -8.98 38.81 3.65
CA ALA A 443 -10.06 39.71 3.95
C ALA A 443 -11.03 39.58 2.77
N GLU A 444 -12.20 38.99 3.01
CA GLU A 444 -13.34 38.98 2.08
C GLU A 444 -13.95 40.39 2.01
N SER A 445 -13.11 41.42 1.96
CA SER A 445 -13.50 42.77 1.58
C SER A 445 -13.54 42.79 0.07
N SER A 446 -14.75 42.87 -0.47
CA SER A 446 -15.09 42.97 -1.89
C SER A 446 -14.70 44.31 -2.53
N ALA A 447 -13.53 44.85 -2.18
CA ALA A 447 -12.97 46.06 -2.78
C ALA A 447 -11.55 45.75 -3.28
N ASN A 448 -11.47 45.43 -4.58
CA ASN A 448 -10.33 45.57 -5.49
C ASN A 448 -8.92 45.29 -4.95
N VAL A 449 -8.25 44.28 -5.50
CA VAL A 449 -7.22 44.42 -6.55
C VAL A 449 -6.78 43.01 -6.96
N THR A 450 -7.09 42.67 -8.21
CA THR A 450 -6.61 41.48 -8.90
C THR A 450 -5.11 41.62 -9.17
N VAL A 451 -4.24 41.18 -8.25
CA VAL A 451 -2.85 40.88 -8.61
C VAL A 451 -2.79 39.43 -9.06
N ALA A 452 -3.26 39.21 -10.29
CA ALA A 452 -2.85 38.05 -11.07
C ALA A 452 -1.32 38.02 -11.06
N GLY A 453 -0.72 36.90 -10.64
CA GLY A 453 0.71 36.65 -10.80
C GLY A 453 1.06 36.74 -12.29
N GLY A 454 1.49 37.93 -12.72
CA GLY A 454 1.68 38.26 -14.11
C GLY A 454 2.76 37.40 -14.78
N PRO A 455 2.80 37.39 -16.12
CA PRO A 455 3.75 36.63 -16.94
C PRO A 455 5.21 36.75 -16.47
N LEU A 456 5.57 37.89 -15.88
CA LEU A 456 6.90 38.17 -15.33
C LEU A 456 7.34 37.21 -14.22
N LYS A 457 6.44 36.78 -13.30
CA LYS A 457 6.82 35.85 -12.22
C LYS A 457 7.03 34.43 -12.75
N ARG A 458 6.25 34.02 -13.76
CA ARG A 458 6.47 32.76 -14.48
C ARG A 458 7.77 32.81 -15.31
N CYS A 459 8.07 33.95 -15.93
CA CYS A 459 9.29 34.15 -16.69
C CYS A 459 10.55 34.20 -15.80
N ALA A 460 10.46 34.78 -14.60
CA ALA A 460 11.55 34.78 -13.62
C ALA A 460 11.88 33.38 -13.10
N LEU A 461 10.85 32.57 -12.76
CA LEU A 461 11.05 31.18 -12.34
C LEU A 461 11.57 30.29 -13.48
N ALA A 462 11.16 30.52 -14.72
CA ALA A 462 11.70 29.83 -15.89
C ALA A 462 13.17 30.21 -16.16
N LYS A 463 13.53 31.49 -16.02
CA LYS A 463 14.92 31.95 -16.12
C LYS A 463 15.80 31.41 -15.00
N GLN A 464 15.28 31.28 -13.78
CA GLN A 464 16.01 30.69 -12.66
C GLN A 464 16.31 29.20 -12.91
N ARG A 465 15.34 28.43 -13.40
CA ARG A 465 15.55 27.01 -13.76
C ARG A 465 16.53 26.82 -14.92
N LEU A 466 16.50 27.71 -15.91
CA LEU A 466 17.48 27.72 -17.00
C LEU A 466 18.90 28.05 -16.50
N ALA A 467 19.03 29.02 -15.58
CA ALA A 467 20.31 29.38 -14.98
C ALA A 467 20.89 28.27 -14.09
N GLU A 468 20.04 27.51 -13.40
CA GLU A 468 20.43 26.35 -12.60
C GLU A 468 20.85 25.16 -13.48
N SER A 469 20.26 25.01 -14.68
CA SER A 469 20.65 23.97 -15.65
C SER A 469 21.98 24.22 -16.38
N CYS A 470 22.47 25.46 -16.36
CA CYS A 470 23.70 25.87 -17.07
C CYS A 470 24.97 25.81 -16.20
N LYS A 471 24.88 25.36 -14.94
CA LYS A 471 26.08 25.12 -14.13
C LYS A 471 26.84 23.94 -14.73
N LYS A 472 28.00 24.24 -15.33
CA LYS A 472 28.90 23.23 -15.90
C LYS A 472 29.19 22.17 -14.83
N PRO A 473 28.99 20.88 -15.11
CA PRO A 473 29.31 19.83 -14.16
C PRO A 473 30.80 19.92 -13.82
N GLU A 474 31.10 20.04 -12.52
CA GLU A 474 32.45 19.86 -12.02
C GLU A 474 32.98 18.52 -12.53
N ARG A 475 34.23 18.51 -13.02
CA ARG A 475 34.89 17.30 -13.51
C ARG A 475 34.93 16.27 -12.38
N ILE A 476 33.97 15.35 -12.39
CA ILE A 476 33.97 14.16 -11.54
C ILE A 476 35.26 13.40 -11.89
N LYS A 477 36.13 13.26 -10.89
CA LYS A 477 37.38 12.50 -11.02
C LYS A 477 37.03 11.05 -11.34
N SER A 478 37.18 10.70 -12.63
CA SER A 478 37.20 9.36 -13.22
C SER A 478 36.41 8.27 -12.47
N ASP A 479 35.13 8.09 -12.83
CA ASP A 479 34.23 6.98 -12.46
C ASP A 479 34.71 5.57 -12.92
N VAL A 480 36.01 5.41 -13.20
CA VAL A 480 36.61 4.18 -13.72
C VAL A 480 36.80 3.13 -12.62
N HIS A 481 36.76 3.52 -11.34
CA HIS A 481 37.00 2.64 -10.19
C HIS A 481 35.76 1.99 -9.58
N ILE A 482 34.57 2.20 -10.13
CA ILE A 482 33.33 1.74 -9.47
C ILE A 482 33.13 0.22 -9.64
N LEU A 483 33.60 -0.41 -10.71
CA LEU A 483 33.40 -1.86 -10.91
C LEU A 483 34.44 -2.67 -10.11
N LYS A 484 33.97 -3.62 -9.29
CA LYS A 484 34.77 -4.55 -8.45
C LYS A 484 35.52 -5.59 -9.32
N ASP A 485 35.83 -6.74 -8.73
CA ASP A 485 36.54 -7.86 -9.37
C ASP A 485 35.85 -8.31 -10.66
N PHE A 486 36.66 -8.52 -11.70
CA PHE A 486 36.23 -9.16 -12.94
C PHE A 486 35.74 -10.57 -12.64
N VAL A 487 34.52 -10.89 -13.09
CA VAL A 487 33.89 -12.20 -12.87
C VAL A 487 34.07 -13.07 -14.11
N CYS A 488 33.58 -12.59 -15.27
CA CYS A 488 33.65 -13.35 -16.52
C CYS A 488 33.48 -12.45 -17.75
N SER A 489 33.76 -13.02 -18.94
CA SER A 489 33.32 -12.46 -20.22
C SER A 489 32.29 -13.39 -20.84
N ARG A 490 31.22 -12.83 -21.41
CA ARG A 490 30.16 -13.59 -22.11
C ARG A 490 29.77 -12.93 -23.42
N GLU A 491 29.37 -13.75 -24.37
CA GLU A 491 28.79 -13.31 -25.63
C GLU A 491 27.36 -12.82 -25.41
N CYS A 492 27.15 -11.52 -25.61
CA CYS A 492 25.86 -10.87 -25.47
C CYS A 492 25.34 -10.47 -26.85
N LEU A 493 24.04 -10.56 -27.08
CA LEU A 493 23.46 -10.08 -28.32
C LEU A 493 23.31 -8.56 -28.27
N ARG A 494 23.96 -7.87 -29.21
CA ARG A 494 23.87 -6.42 -29.39
C ARG A 494 22.92 -6.11 -30.54
N ILE A 495 22.02 -5.17 -30.32
CA ILE A 495 21.17 -4.54 -31.33
C ILE A 495 21.65 -3.08 -31.48
N PRO A 496 22.52 -2.79 -32.47
CA PRO A 496 23.14 -1.47 -32.61
C PRO A 496 22.11 -0.38 -32.93
N ALA A 497 22.26 0.80 -32.32
CA ALA A 497 21.42 1.96 -32.66
C ALA A 497 21.66 2.51 -34.06
N THR A 498 22.79 2.19 -34.67
CA THR A 498 23.22 2.66 -36.00
C THR A 498 22.39 2.07 -37.14
N GLY A 499 21.57 1.05 -36.86
CA GLY A 499 20.81 0.31 -37.89
C GLY A 499 21.55 -0.91 -38.44
N GLU A 500 22.79 -1.15 -38.00
CA GLU A 500 23.51 -2.39 -38.30
C GLU A 500 22.73 -3.63 -37.82
N SER A 501 22.91 -4.77 -38.50
CA SER A 501 22.27 -6.03 -38.11
C SER A 501 22.70 -6.47 -36.70
N PRO A 502 21.79 -7.08 -35.92
CA PRO A 502 22.12 -7.62 -34.61
C PRO A 502 23.27 -8.63 -34.70
N HIS A 503 24.19 -8.59 -33.75
CA HIS A 503 25.37 -9.47 -33.69
C HIS A 503 25.80 -9.72 -32.25
N LEU A 504 26.52 -10.81 -32.02
CA LEU A 504 27.10 -11.13 -30.72
C LEU A 504 28.36 -10.30 -30.46
N VAL A 505 28.53 -9.86 -29.23
CA VAL A 505 29.72 -9.14 -28.75
C VAL A 505 30.13 -9.66 -27.38
N SER A 506 31.44 -9.76 -27.15
CA SER A 506 31.97 -10.16 -25.84
C SER A 506 31.88 -9.00 -24.84
N ILE A 507 31.09 -9.17 -23.79
CA ILE A 507 30.91 -8.20 -22.71
C ILE A 507 31.56 -8.73 -21.43
N LYS A 508 32.30 -7.87 -20.74
CA LYS A 508 32.88 -8.17 -19.43
C LYS A 508 31.86 -7.93 -18.33
N PHE A 509 31.78 -8.86 -17.39
CA PHE A 509 30.95 -8.80 -16.21
C PHE A 509 31.83 -8.70 -14.96
N TYR A 510 31.38 -7.89 -14.00
CA TYR A 510 32.10 -7.59 -12.77
C TYR A 510 31.21 -7.87 -11.55
N GLY A 511 31.81 -8.13 -10.39
CA GLY A 511 31.08 -8.32 -9.14
C GLY A 511 30.36 -7.03 -8.70
N TYR A 512 29.36 -7.17 -7.81
CA TYR A 512 28.53 -6.05 -7.33
C TYR A 512 29.31 -5.14 -6.34
N PRO A 513 29.62 -3.89 -6.70
CA PRO A 513 30.28 -2.93 -5.81
C PRO A 513 29.39 -2.51 -4.65
N ASP A 514 29.97 -2.23 -3.48
CA ASP A 514 29.19 -1.80 -2.30
C ASP A 514 28.61 -0.38 -2.48
N ASP A 515 29.21 0.40 -3.36
CA ASP A 515 28.82 1.75 -3.76
C ASP A 515 28.08 1.81 -5.09
N TYR A 516 27.72 0.65 -5.66
CA TYR A 516 27.00 0.60 -6.92
C TYR A 516 25.53 0.97 -6.73
N HIS A 517 25.13 2.07 -7.37
CA HIS A 517 23.77 2.60 -7.33
C HIS A 517 22.89 2.10 -8.51
N GLY A 518 23.33 1.08 -9.23
CA GLY A 518 22.47 0.47 -10.25
C GLY A 518 21.35 -0.36 -9.63
N ARG A 519 20.44 -0.83 -10.48
CA ARG A 519 19.20 -1.48 -10.05
C ARG A 519 19.15 -2.96 -10.34
N GLU A 520 20.20 -3.51 -10.95
CA GLU A 520 20.35 -4.94 -11.09
C GLU A 520 20.20 -5.58 -9.70
N PRO A 521 19.45 -6.68 -9.56
CA PRO A 521 19.24 -7.29 -8.26
C PRO A 521 20.59 -7.73 -7.69
N SER A 522 20.82 -7.58 -6.39
CA SER A 522 21.91 -8.34 -5.76
C SER A 522 21.48 -9.81 -5.75
N PRO A 523 22.27 -10.77 -6.27
CA PRO A 523 23.72 -10.75 -6.48
C PRO A 523 24.19 -10.73 -7.96
N PHE A 524 23.48 -10.09 -8.89
CA PHE A 524 23.82 -10.14 -10.32
C PHE A 524 25.20 -9.54 -10.60
N CYS A 525 25.97 -10.21 -11.46
CA CYS A 525 27.17 -9.60 -12.04
C CYS A 525 26.80 -8.46 -13.00
N ILE A 526 27.59 -7.40 -12.96
CA ILE A 526 27.33 -6.15 -13.66
C ILE A 526 28.04 -6.15 -15.03
N PRO A 527 27.31 -6.01 -16.15
CA PRO A 527 27.91 -5.86 -17.46
C PRO A 527 28.59 -4.48 -17.64
N ASP A 528 29.68 -4.46 -18.38
CA ASP A 528 30.41 -3.26 -18.77
C ASP A 528 30.17 -2.91 -20.25
N PHE A 529 29.23 -1.99 -20.47
CA PHE A 529 28.91 -1.47 -21.80
C PHE A 529 29.62 -0.15 -22.10
N ARG A 530 30.68 0.22 -21.36
CA ARG A 530 31.39 1.51 -21.57
C ARG A 530 31.90 1.69 -23.00
N ALA A 531 32.29 0.60 -23.67
CA ALA A 531 32.71 0.65 -25.07
C ALA A 531 31.60 1.17 -26.03
N TYR A 532 30.33 1.05 -25.64
CA TYR A 532 29.17 1.37 -26.47
C TYR A 532 28.39 2.60 -25.97
N TRP A 533 28.27 2.76 -24.65
CA TRP A 533 27.52 3.87 -24.04
C TRP A 533 28.39 4.95 -23.41
N GLY A 534 29.72 4.77 -23.42
CA GLY A 534 30.67 5.69 -22.80
C GLY A 534 30.37 5.93 -21.32
N ILE A 535 30.35 7.20 -20.92
CA ILE A 535 30.01 7.63 -19.55
C ILE A 535 28.56 7.32 -19.17
N SER A 536 27.70 6.98 -20.13
CA SER A 536 26.29 6.66 -19.87
C SER A 536 26.09 5.20 -19.46
N ASN A 537 27.16 4.40 -19.32
CA ASN A 537 27.08 2.98 -18.95
C ASN A 537 26.21 2.73 -17.71
N PHE A 538 26.26 3.62 -16.72
CA PHE A 538 25.52 3.51 -15.47
C PHE A 538 24.14 4.17 -15.50
N LYS A 539 23.78 4.85 -16.60
CA LYS A 539 22.43 5.35 -16.86
C LYS A 539 21.58 4.32 -17.58
N ARG A 540 21.76 3.04 -17.27
CA ARG A 540 21.07 1.94 -17.94
C ARG A 540 19.82 1.50 -17.19
N ALA A 541 18.88 0.97 -17.95
CA ALA A 541 17.73 0.23 -17.48
C ALA A 541 17.90 -1.24 -17.87
N TYR A 542 17.14 -2.12 -17.22
CA TYR A 542 17.06 -3.50 -17.65
C TYR A 542 15.65 -4.09 -17.47
N ARG A 543 15.38 -5.20 -18.15
CA ARG A 543 14.14 -5.98 -17.99
C ARG A 543 14.46 -7.47 -18.05
N ARG A 544 13.99 -8.23 -17.05
CA ARG A 544 14.04 -9.71 -17.05
C ARG A 544 12.93 -10.25 -17.94
N ILE A 545 13.26 -11.21 -18.79
CA ILE A 545 12.36 -11.88 -19.72
C ILE A 545 12.65 -13.37 -19.67
N THR A 546 11.62 -14.15 -19.36
CA THR A 546 11.68 -15.61 -19.44
C THR A 546 11.15 -16.04 -20.80
N VAL A 547 12.00 -16.72 -21.56
CA VAL A 547 11.67 -17.26 -22.88
C VAL A 547 11.49 -18.77 -22.73
N THR A 548 10.36 -19.29 -23.20
CA THR A 548 10.03 -20.72 -23.11
C THR A 548 9.40 -21.19 -24.42
N LYS A 549 9.50 -22.50 -24.67
CA LYS A 549 8.86 -23.20 -25.80
C LYS A 549 9.29 -22.66 -27.16
N GLN A 550 10.54 -22.26 -27.30
CA GLN A 550 11.11 -21.85 -28.58
C GLN A 550 11.62 -23.05 -29.37
N ASN A 551 11.72 -22.87 -30.68
CA ASN A 551 12.41 -23.80 -31.58
C ASN A 551 13.51 -23.01 -32.31
N PRO A 552 14.81 -23.28 -32.03
CA PRO A 552 15.33 -24.38 -31.19
C PRO A 552 15.14 -24.15 -29.67
N GLU A 553 15.07 -25.25 -28.92
CA GLU A 553 14.88 -25.24 -27.45
C GLU A 553 16.02 -24.52 -26.71
N GLU A 554 17.20 -24.41 -27.32
CA GLU A 554 18.32 -23.67 -26.73
C GLU A 554 18.02 -22.17 -26.50
N LEU A 555 17.02 -21.61 -27.17
CA LEU A 555 16.56 -20.23 -26.94
C LEU A 555 15.76 -20.09 -25.64
N ASP A 556 15.32 -21.20 -25.03
CA ASP A 556 14.65 -21.17 -23.75
C ASP A 556 15.63 -20.80 -22.63
N GLY A 557 15.17 -19.96 -21.71
CA GLY A 557 15.97 -19.48 -20.59
C GLY A 557 15.53 -18.10 -20.10
N GLU A 558 16.35 -17.52 -19.24
CA GLU A 558 16.12 -16.19 -18.68
C GLU A 558 17.10 -15.18 -19.25
N TYR A 559 16.57 -14.03 -19.64
CA TYR A 559 17.32 -13.00 -20.33
C TYR A 559 17.13 -11.65 -19.67
N LEU A 560 18.17 -10.84 -19.64
CA LEU A 560 18.07 -9.42 -19.32
C LEU A 560 18.30 -8.58 -20.57
N PHE A 561 17.34 -7.71 -20.83
CA PHE A 561 17.40 -6.69 -21.87
C PHE A 561 17.91 -5.41 -21.25
N TYR A 562 19.04 -4.90 -21.69
CA TYR A 562 19.66 -3.66 -21.22
C TYR A 562 19.57 -2.56 -22.27
N TRP A 563 19.24 -1.35 -21.85
CA TRP A 563 19.28 -0.17 -22.70
C TRP A 563 19.68 1.08 -21.93
N CYS A 564 20.15 2.10 -22.63
CA CYS A 564 20.52 3.36 -22.01
C CYS A 564 19.31 4.29 -21.86
N ARG A 565 19.14 4.89 -20.69
CA ARG A 565 18.12 5.91 -20.41
C ARG A 565 18.54 7.31 -20.87
N ASN A 566 19.78 7.47 -21.36
CA ASN A 566 20.27 8.77 -21.80
C ASN A 566 19.66 9.15 -23.15
N THR A 567 18.68 10.04 -23.13
CA THR A 567 17.99 10.57 -24.33
C THR A 567 18.91 11.42 -25.23
N ALA A 568 20.14 11.71 -24.81
CA ALA A 568 21.15 12.32 -25.67
C ALA A 568 21.76 11.32 -26.67
N LEU A 569 21.62 10.02 -26.43
CA LEU A 569 21.93 9.00 -27.44
C LEU A 569 20.80 8.98 -28.48
N SER A 570 21.13 8.63 -29.73
CA SER A 570 20.11 8.51 -30.78
C SER A 570 19.12 7.38 -30.47
N PRO A 571 17.83 7.52 -30.82
CA PRO A 571 16.89 6.40 -30.80
C PRO A 571 17.43 5.22 -31.62
N ASN A 572 17.22 4.00 -31.12
CA ASN A 572 17.73 2.81 -31.78
C ASN A 572 17.02 2.56 -33.12
N GLN A 573 17.70 2.86 -34.23
CA GLN A 573 17.10 2.81 -35.58
C GLN A 573 16.72 1.39 -36.00
N ASN A 574 17.48 0.39 -35.55
CA ASN A 574 17.17 -1.01 -35.83
C ASN A 574 15.82 -1.38 -35.20
N LEU A 575 15.63 -1.06 -33.91
CA LEU A 575 14.35 -1.32 -33.24
C LEU A 575 13.19 -0.53 -33.83
N MET A 576 13.41 0.73 -34.23
CA MET A 576 12.38 1.50 -34.93
C MET A 576 11.95 0.81 -36.24
N SER A 577 12.91 0.35 -37.04
CA SER A 577 12.63 -0.40 -38.28
C SER A 577 11.88 -1.71 -38.01
N LEU A 578 12.30 -2.48 -37.00
CA LEU A 578 11.66 -3.74 -36.61
C LEU A 578 10.22 -3.58 -36.11
N LEU A 579 9.93 -2.44 -35.47
CA LEU A 579 8.60 -2.09 -34.95
C LEU A 579 7.73 -1.35 -35.97
N GLY A 580 8.25 -1.01 -37.15
CA GLY A 580 7.52 -0.22 -38.15
C GLY A 580 7.29 1.24 -37.72
N ILE A 581 8.16 1.79 -36.89
CA ILE A 581 8.06 3.16 -36.36
C ILE A 581 8.86 4.10 -37.27
N GLY A 582 8.16 4.91 -38.06
CA GLY A 582 8.82 5.90 -38.93
C GLY A 582 9.35 7.12 -38.17
N THR A 583 8.60 7.60 -37.19
CA THR A 583 8.96 8.75 -36.34
C THR A 583 8.47 8.52 -34.92
N LEU A 584 9.24 8.96 -33.93
CA LEU A 584 8.85 8.95 -32.52
C LEU A 584 8.15 10.25 -32.16
N GLY A 585 7.08 10.18 -31.37
CA GLY A 585 6.47 11.36 -30.79
C GLY A 585 7.43 12.11 -29.86
N VAL A 586 7.31 13.44 -29.77
CA VAL A 586 8.17 14.30 -28.93
C VAL A 586 8.18 13.90 -27.45
N ASN A 587 7.11 13.22 -27.00
CA ASN A 587 6.94 12.79 -25.61
C ASN A 587 7.09 11.26 -25.40
N GLU A 588 7.30 10.51 -26.47
CA GLU A 588 7.42 9.05 -26.39
C GLU A 588 8.82 8.68 -25.93
N HIS A 589 8.88 7.74 -24.99
CA HIS A 589 10.16 7.26 -24.49
C HIS A 589 10.52 5.96 -25.19
N PHE A 590 11.73 5.90 -25.74
CA PHE A 590 12.18 4.78 -26.56
C PHE A 590 13.47 4.16 -26.03
N TRP A 591 13.92 3.08 -26.66
CA TRP A 591 15.25 2.54 -26.44
C TRP A 591 16.29 3.43 -27.12
N TYR A 592 17.09 4.15 -26.33
CA TYR A 592 18.15 5.03 -26.82
C TYR A 592 19.51 4.34 -26.77
N GLY A 593 20.31 4.53 -27.82
CA GLY A 593 21.58 3.82 -27.99
C GLY A 593 21.41 2.33 -28.26
N ASP A 594 22.53 1.61 -28.19
CA ASP A 594 22.54 0.16 -28.39
C ASP A 594 21.69 -0.54 -27.34
N VAL A 595 21.06 -1.66 -27.70
CA VAL A 595 20.35 -2.54 -26.76
C VAL A 595 21.12 -3.85 -26.66
N PHE A 596 21.30 -4.36 -25.44
CA PHE A 596 21.99 -5.62 -25.19
C PHE A 596 21.03 -6.64 -24.60
N ILE A 597 21.15 -7.88 -25.05
CA ILE A 597 20.45 -9.03 -24.48
C ILE A 597 21.52 -9.95 -23.92
N THR A 598 21.30 -10.40 -22.70
CA THR A 598 22.24 -11.20 -21.91
C THR A 598 21.47 -12.36 -21.31
N ARG A 599 22.09 -13.53 -21.18
CA ARG A 599 21.45 -14.74 -20.64
C ARG A 599 21.93 -14.98 -19.22
N PHE A 600 21.01 -15.38 -18.35
CA PHE A 600 21.30 -15.72 -16.97
C PHE A 600 20.60 -17.01 -16.56
N HIS A 601 21.19 -17.63 -15.55
CA HIS A 601 20.68 -18.80 -14.87
C HIS A 601 20.78 -18.53 -13.36
N GLU A 602 19.67 -18.69 -12.64
CA GLU A 602 19.63 -18.68 -11.18
C GLU A 602 19.74 -20.13 -10.71
N ASP A 603 20.84 -20.46 -10.02
CA ASP A 603 21.05 -21.81 -9.52
C ASP A 603 20.04 -22.10 -8.39
N ASP A 604 19.19 -23.12 -8.59
CA ASP A 604 18.08 -23.44 -7.69
C ASP A 604 18.52 -23.81 -6.26
N GLU A 605 19.77 -24.22 -6.06
CA GLU A 605 20.28 -24.66 -4.75
C GLU A 605 20.97 -23.53 -3.99
N THR A 606 21.75 -22.71 -4.70
CA THR A 606 22.60 -21.66 -4.12
C THR A 606 22.00 -20.26 -4.24
N PHE A 607 21.02 -20.08 -5.13
CA PHE A 607 20.49 -18.78 -5.56
C PHE A 607 21.59 -17.86 -6.16
N GLU A 608 22.71 -18.44 -6.59
CA GLU A 608 23.74 -17.71 -7.32
C GLU A 608 23.30 -17.49 -8.77
N PHE A 609 23.61 -16.31 -9.30
CA PHE A 609 23.28 -15.96 -10.67
C PHE A 609 24.51 -16.12 -11.56
N HIS A 610 24.41 -17.03 -12.51
CA HIS A 610 25.45 -17.26 -13.51
C HIS A 610 25.07 -16.60 -14.83
N CYS A 611 25.99 -15.80 -15.39
CA CYS A 611 25.84 -15.28 -16.74
C CYS A 611 26.33 -16.32 -17.76
N GLU A 612 25.52 -16.55 -18.79
CA GLU A 612 25.77 -17.51 -19.86
C GLU A 612 25.92 -16.78 -21.20
N ASP A 613 26.55 -17.44 -22.18
CA ASP A 613 26.60 -16.93 -23.53
C ASP A 613 25.20 -16.97 -24.16
N VAL A 614 24.83 -15.89 -24.85
CA VAL A 614 23.58 -15.86 -25.62
C VAL A 614 23.71 -16.84 -26.81
N PRO A 615 22.76 -17.77 -26.99
CA PRO A 615 22.82 -18.75 -28.07
C PRO A 615 22.95 -18.12 -29.45
N ARG A 616 23.85 -18.66 -30.29
CA ARG A 616 24.04 -18.18 -31.67
C ARG A 616 22.80 -18.33 -32.53
N ALA A 617 21.89 -19.26 -32.21
CA ALA A 617 20.61 -19.38 -32.90
C ALA A 617 19.79 -18.08 -32.90
N TYR A 618 19.96 -17.17 -31.93
CA TYR A 618 19.28 -15.87 -31.97
C TYR A 618 19.62 -15.03 -33.21
N LEU A 619 20.78 -15.24 -33.83
CA LEU A 619 21.16 -14.56 -35.07
C LEU A 619 20.43 -15.12 -36.30
N ALA A 620 19.95 -16.36 -36.23
CA ALA A 620 19.17 -17.02 -37.29
C ALA A 620 17.66 -16.95 -37.04
N HIS A 621 17.23 -16.76 -35.79
CA HIS A 621 15.84 -16.76 -35.32
C HIS A 621 15.39 -15.39 -34.80
N ASN A 622 15.60 -14.38 -35.64
CA ASN A 622 15.37 -12.96 -35.35
C ASN A 622 13.91 -12.71 -34.93
N GLU A 623 12.97 -13.48 -35.49
CA GLU A 623 11.53 -13.33 -35.26
C GLU A 623 11.13 -13.45 -33.79
N SER A 624 11.74 -14.37 -33.04
CA SER A 624 11.43 -14.54 -31.61
C SER A 624 11.78 -13.30 -30.79
N ILE A 625 12.95 -12.70 -31.03
CA ILE A 625 13.34 -11.45 -30.38
C ILE A 625 12.42 -10.31 -30.82
N ILE A 626 12.12 -10.22 -32.10
CA ILE A 626 11.22 -9.19 -32.64
C ILE A 626 9.86 -9.26 -31.96
N ASN A 627 9.30 -10.45 -31.79
CA ASN A 627 8.02 -10.65 -31.11
C ASN A 627 8.08 -10.23 -29.64
N ILE A 628 9.18 -10.54 -28.93
CA ILE A 628 9.40 -10.09 -27.55
C ILE A 628 9.47 -8.56 -27.49
N ILE A 629 10.28 -7.93 -28.34
CA ILE A 629 10.44 -6.46 -28.37
C ILE A 629 9.12 -5.78 -28.71
N ARG A 630 8.37 -6.31 -29.68
CA ARG A 630 7.03 -5.82 -30.03
C ARG A 630 6.09 -5.90 -28.83
N ALA A 631 6.07 -7.03 -28.13
CA ALA A 631 5.24 -7.17 -26.93
C ALA A 631 5.64 -6.19 -25.81
N LEU A 632 6.93 -5.93 -25.60
CA LEU A 632 7.40 -4.92 -24.64
C LEU A 632 6.97 -3.50 -25.06
N TRP A 633 7.07 -3.20 -26.35
CA TRP A 633 6.66 -1.91 -26.92
C TRP A 633 5.16 -1.67 -26.77
N GLU A 634 4.34 -2.65 -27.15
CA GLU A 634 2.88 -2.58 -27.05
C GLU A 634 2.40 -2.38 -25.59
N ARG A 635 3.16 -2.92 -24.62
CA ARG A 635 2.91 -2.72 -23.18
C ARG A 635 3.48 -1.42 -22.63
N LYS A 636 4.13 -0.60 -23.46
CA LYS A 636 4.81 0.66 -23.07
C LYS A 636 5.86 0.47 -21.99
N GLU A 637 6.52 -0.68 -21.96
CA GLU A 637 7.51 -1.03 -20.94
C GLU A 637 8.67 -0.01 -20.85
N PRO A 638 9.24 0.50 -21.98
CA PRO A 638 10.29 1.53 -21.91
C PRO A 638 9.82 2.82 -21.25
N GLU A 639 8.59 3.24 -21.55
CA GLU A 639 8.00 4.44 -20.95
C GLU A 639 7.76 4.26 -19.46
N ASN A 640 7.19 3.12 -19.07
CA ASN A 640 6.91 2.79 -17.67
C ASN A 640 8.19 2.73 -16.85
N GLU A 641 9.26 2.13 -17.39
CA GLU A 641 10.55 2.00 -16.72
C GLU A 641 11.24 3.35 -16.54
N ILE A 642 11.20 4.24 -17.55
CA ILE A 642 11.78 5.58 -17.40
C ILE A 642 10.96 6.46 -16.46
N ARG A 643 9.62 6.38 -16.48
CA ARG A 643 8.77 7.09 -15.53
C ARG A 643 9.03 6.66 -14.10
N THR A 644 9.14 5.34 -13.89
CA THR A 644 9.50 4.75 -12.60
C THR A 644 10.83 5.33 -12.12
N TRP A 645 11.84 5.36 -12.99
CA TRP A 645 13.14 5.93 -12.68
C TRP A 645 13.09 7.44 -12.36
N GLN A 646 12.41 8.25 -13.17
CA GLN A 646 12.27 9.70 -12.93
C GLN A 646 11.64 9.96 -11.55
N HIS A 647 10.63 9.17 -11.19
CA HIS A 647 9.99 9.26 -9.88
C HIS A 647 10.98 8.95 -8.74
N PHE A 648 11.76 7.87 -8.88
CA PHE A 648 12.75 7.51 -7.85
C PHE A 648 13.87 8.54 -7.73
N ASN A 649 14.44 9.02 -8.84
CA ASN A 649 15.45 10.07 -8.80
C ASN A 649 14.95 11.33 -8.11
N ALA A 650 13.71 11.75 -8.41
CA ALA A 650 13.09 12.87 -7.73
C ALA A 650 12.94 12.61 -6.22
N SER A 651 12.67 11.36 -5.82
CA SER A 651 12.63 10.96 -4.41
C SER A 651 14.01 11.00 -3.74
N ASP A 652 15.04 10.49 -4.39
CA ASP A 652 16.41 10.47 -3.86
C ASP A 652 17.00 11.88 -3.79
N GLU A 653 16.79 12.71 -4.81
CA GLU A 653 17.15 14.13 -4.81
C GLU A 653 16.46 14.88 -3.67
N LYS A 654 15.18 14.60 -3.44
CA LYS A 654 14.45 15.15 -2.30
C LYS A 654 15.03 14.69 -0.96
N ILE A 655 15.32 13.40 -0.80
CA ILE A 655 15.94 12.87 0.42
C ILE A 655 17.30 13.53 0.67
N LYS A 656 18.12 13.69 -0.37
CA LYS A 656 19.40 14.37 -0.29
C LYS A 656 19.24 15.84 0.09
N ALA A 657 18.32 16.55 -0.56
CA ALA A 657 18.02 17.95 -0.24
C ALA A 657 17.52 18.11 1.21
N ASP A 658 16.64 17.21 1.67
CA ASP A 658 16.14 17.19 3.05
C ASP A 658 17.29 16.93 4.04
N LYS A 659 18.19 15.99 3.74
CA LYS A 659 19.42 15.75 4.52
C LYS A 659 20.32 16.98 4.58
N ASP A 660 20.59 17.63 3.44
CA ASP A 660 21.44 18.82 3.37
C ASP A 660 20.81 19.99 4.17
N ILE A 661 19.48 20.15 4.12
CA ILE A 661 18.76 21.14 4.93
C ILE A 661 18.86 20.81 6.43
N LEU A 662 18.79 19.54 6.81
CA LEU A 662 18.95 19.11 8.20
C LEU A 662 20.37 19.36 8.69
N PHE A 663 21.39 18.96 7.92
CA PHE A 663 22.79 19.17 8.27
C PHE A 663 23.18 20.64 8.28
N GLY A 664 22.65 21.48 7.39
CA GLY A 664 22.90 22.93 7.40
C GLY A 664 22.23 23.69 8.54
N ARG A 665 21.34 23.05 9.30
CA ARG A 665 20.69 23.60 10.50
C ARG A 665 21.30 23.09 11.82
N MET A 666 22.15 22.08 11.75
CA MET A 666 23.01 21.62 12.84
C MET A 666 24.29 22.43 12.83
#